data_AF-A0A1G3V575-F1
#
_entry.id   AF-A0A1G3V575-F1
#
_cell.length_a   1.000
_cell.length_b   1.000
_cell.length_c   1.000
_cell.angle_alpha   90.00
_cell.angle_beta   90.00
_cell.angle_gamma   90.00
#
_symmetry.space_group_name_H-M   'P 1'
#
loop_
_entity.id
_entity.type
_entity.pdbx_description
1 polymer ?
#
loop_
_entity_poly.entity_id
_entity_poly.type
_entity_poly.pdbx_seq_one_letter_code
_entity_poly.pdbx_strand_id
1 'polypeptide(L)'
;MWIDGVDFDGRLIKALHKQSLNARHEQPLVVFAGAGVSIGPPSNYPDFKGLTLEIAKWSGYEWDSKNEAIDRFLGRLDQNGIKIHQQVAERLSSPVSRPTALHENILKLFGRWDHIRIVTTNFDAHFETAAVTIYGQKPIVFRAPALPLGNDFAGIVCLHGSVRDDPKRLILTDRDFGRTYLTEGWATRFLLSLFGRYTVLFVGYSHDDIVMHYLSRGLPPDKNGLRFALVRADDDLQKWDNLGIKALSFPFEGRDDYIGLDKAFAGFVAHANRGILEIEQRIKTLVEGLPTSLDDEARDFLVDALTDIVSVRFFTHHAKKPEWLAWVSERPLLSPLFSQGDLTEIDQDFMDWIAQNFAVEHPDAVFAVMNRHSKTPHPRFMQGITGRLAYSRDVPDREVISKWIPLLLEFLPFVSHRADQSAFSYILKLALRQGAFAAAVQLLDHLTRPYSILKEAIAFPDENDGRKIEMEIGFCGDYHTLKRVWDKEGKPHLPDLAFLLWPALVQNLNQSFLLSCSWGMATAQWDPLSMHRSAIEPHDQDQFPHSEDLLIDAARDCLEWALENSPEVGQAWIDAAAAMEPLLLRRLAVHGMGVTTHKDGNTKIRWLIDKGFLFIHWMKHEVFQLLKKAYPGADPALRKALLTIIEEGIDARPEKDEEAPIRKAYKKSGFFHWLSQADPDCREVADRLADIRQAHAGIVFEPEAHPDLNYWMSSGGFGHRSPHSVEELLGKRPAEWWKFIVDYRGDPFEGPGRDGLLGTIREAVQQDFAWGQELADLLIEHADPASDLWRNVLHGWWGARLSTAQWKIVLTTMNSEGLTRNHVHDIADLLLMGVEKKEGIPVRLLSLADRVAKQVWAVLANEDGEMEDRDRLGRAIDHPAGKLAEFWLNTLSRGRKKTDPKQGMPKRFRDRFTMIISDGGNAGALGRAVLASQLRFLFSVDEAWTKTHLIPLMDWERDALVARQAWSGWLAAGRPTEPLLTELLPYYRKAFHRLASELREEGERFTEHVTYISLFFMDDPRDNGWLWEFLKATSNEDRIHFASEIGRHLTPMSNEVKKGLWDRWLKSYWQGRNQGIPCLLSNGELCEMVKWVVELEPVFTEAVEGIRNGRVPHFDNTSMFYRLEQEKKDMVKRIPEAVARLLVHLTSDAQMPRYFCHELEPLVDQLISAGAPQRLLEKLCENLAAIGCPNTSNLLNNLGNNLS
;
A
#
# COMPACT_ATOMS: atom_id res chain seq x y z
N MET A 1 39.64 10.48 15.03
CA MET A 1 38.94 11.77 15.24
C MET A 1 39.81 12.61 16.15
N TRP A 2 40.29 13.73 15.64
CA TRP A 2 41.15 14.63 16.38
C TRP A 2 40.36 15.47 17.38
N ILE A 3 40.71 15.40 18.67
CA ILE A 3 40.13 16.22 19.73
C ILE A 3 41.26 16.68 20.65
N ASP A 4 41.44 18.00 20.79
CA ASP A 4 42.42 18.62 21.71
C ASP A 4 43.85 18.01 21.63
N GLY A 5 44.28 17.60 20.43
CA GLY A 5 45.61 17.04 20.18
C GLY A 5 45.74 15.51 20.32
N VAL A 6 44.64 14.78 20.46
CA VAL A 6 44.59 13.31 20.50
C VAL A 6 43.76 12.78 19.33
N ASP A 7 44.25 11.76 18.62
CA ASP A 7 43.49 11.03 17.60
C ASP A 7 42.75 9.83 18.22
N PHE A 8 41.47 10.02 18.55
CA PHE A 8 40.62 8.96 19.09
C PHE A 8 40.14 8.01 17.98
N ASP A 9 40.24 6.69 18.21
CA ASP A 9 39.82 5.65 17.26
C ASP A 9 38.28 5.65 17.07
N GLY A 10 37.82 5.61 15.82
CA GLY A 10 36.38 5.59 15.50
C GLY A 10 35.60 4.44 16.14
N ARG A 11 36.24 3.30 16.42
CA ARG A 11 35.57 2.18 17.11
C ARG A 11 35.30 2.47 18.58
N LEU A 12 36.17 3.25 19.23
CA LEU A 12 35.97 3.71 20.61
C LEU A 12 34.78 4.69 20.67
N ILE A 13 34.69 5.60 19.70
CA ILE A 13 33.58 6.56 19.57
C ILE A 13 32.26 5.82 19.27
N LYS A 14 32.29 4.83 18.38
CA LYS A 14 31.12 3.99 18.09
C LYS A 14 30.64 3.19 19.30
N ALA A 15 31.54 2.71 20.15
CA ALA A 15 31.19 2.04 21.40
C ALA A 15 30.49 3.00 22.39
N LEU A 16 30.84 4.29 22.35
CA LEU A 16 30.22 5.35 23.15
C LEU A 16 28.84 5.77 22.63
N HIS A 17 28.69 6.07 21.33
CA HIS A 17 27.39 6.46 20.77
C HIS A 17 26.34 5.37 20.93
N LYS A 18 26.75 4.10 20.84
CA LYS A 18 25.85 2.97 21.13
C LYS A 18 25.43 2.91 22.60
N GLN A 19 26.23 3.45 23.52
CA GLN A 19 25.92 3.44 24.96
C GLN A 19 24.87 4.50 25.35
N SER A 20 24.73 5.59 24.62
CA SER A 20 23.75 6.66 24.91
C SER A 20 22.32 6.35 24.44
N LEU A 21 22.15 5.42 23.48
CA LEU A 21 20.86 5.11 22.81
C LEU A 21 20.03 3.98 23.46
N ASN A 22 20.27 3.61 24.72
CA ASN A 22 19.43 2.66 25.48
C ASN A 22 19.23 1.25 24.86
N ALA A 23 20.01 0.84 23.87
CA ALA A 23 19.81 -0.44 23.19
C ALA A 23 20.72 -1.56 23.71
N ARG A 24 20.19 -2.79 23.71
CA ARG A 24 20.89 -4.05 24.03
C ARG A 24 21.97 -4.31 22.97
N HIS A 25 23.16 -3.72 23.15
CA HIS A 25 24.23 -3.81 22.18
C HIS A 25 25.32 -4.83 22.54
N GLU A 26 26.04 -5.26 21.49
CA GLU A 26 26.99 -6.37 21.55
C GLU A 26 28.23 -6.07 22.42
N GLN A 27 28.65 -4.80 22.58
CA GLN A 27 29.84 -4.41 23.38
C GLN A 27 29.78 -2.98 23.94
N PRO A 28 29.42 -2.76 25.22
CA PRO A 28 29.46 -1.44 25.87
C PRO A 28 30.89 -1.00 26.23
N LEU A 29 31.11 0.28 26.54
CA LEU A 29 32.39 0.79 27.04
C LEU A 29 32.54 0.57 28.56
N VAL A 30 33.74 0.19 28.98
CA VAL A 30 34.21 0.20 30.38
C VAL A 30 35.44 1.11 30.47
N VAL A 31 35.48 1.97 31.49
CA VAL A 31 36.69 2.74 31.82
C VAL A 31 37.46 2.02 32.92
N PHE A 32 38.74 1.75 32.67
CA PHE A 32 39.65 1.13 33.62
C PHE A 32 40.64 2.19 34.14
N ALA A 33 40.45 2.63 35.38
CA ALA A 33 41.16 3.76 35.96
C ALA A 33 42.26 3.32 36.94
N GLY A 34 43.48 3.79 36.72
CA GLY A 34 44.63 3.54 37.59
C GLY A 34 45.08 4.76 38.41
N ALA A 35 46.22 4.61 39.08
CA ALA A 35 46.70 5.59 40.06
C ALA A 35 46.93 6.98 39.45
N GLY A 36 47.25 7.06 38.16
CA GLY A 36 47.44 8.33 37.44
C GLY A 36 46.25 9.29 37.50
N VAL A 37 45.03 8.78 37.74
CA VAL A 37 43.83 9.61 37.91
C VAL A 37 43.83 10.37 39.25
N SER A 38 44.54 9.88 40.26
CA SER A 38 44.62 10.42 41.63
C SER A 38 45.91 11.18 41.95
N ILE A 39 46.87 11.29 41.01
CA ILE A 39 48.17 11.97 41.24
C ILE A 39 48.04 13.50 41.31
N GLY A 40 47.32 14.10 40.35
CA GLY A 40 47.23 15.55 40.22
C GLY A 40 46.46 16.24 41.37
N PRO A 41 46.62 17.57 41.53
CA PRO A 41 45.80 18.34 42.47
C PRO A 41 44.32 18.33 42.05
N PRO A 42 43.36 18.35 43.00
CA PRO A 42 43.51 18.41 44.46
C PRO A 42 43.65 17.05 45.16
N SER A 43 43.78 15.93 44.42
CA SER A 43 43.90 14.59 45.03
C SER A 43 45.27 14.38 45.68
N ASN A 44 46.35 14.72 44.97
CA ASN A 44 47.74 14.68 45.44
C ASN A 44 48.15 13.33 46.06
N TYR A 45 47.61 12.22 45.59
CA TYR A 45 48.01 10.90 46.07
C TYR A 45 49.21 10.37 45.27
N PRO A 46 50.18 9.71 45.92
CA PRO A 46 51.30 9.13 45.21
C PRO A 46 50.83 7.92 44.36
N ASP A 47 51.55 7.64 43.28
CA ASP A 47 51.42 6.36 42.58
C ASP A 47 51.89 5.19 43.48
N PHE A 48 51.72 3.95 43.02
CA PHE A 48 52.03 2.78 43.86
C PHE A 48 53.52 2.72 44.27
N LYS A 49 54.41 3.21 43.39
CA LYS A 49 55.84 3.33 43.66
C LYS A 49 56.14 4.43 44.70
N GLY A 50 55.55 5.60 44.55
CA GLY A 50 55.67 6.72 45.47
C GLY A 50 55.14 6.36 46.86
N LEU A 51 53.98 5.69 46.93
CA LEU A 51 53.40 5.20 48.17
C LEU A 51 54.36 4.22 48.88
N THR A 52 55.01 3.36 48.11
CA THR A 52 55.99 2.40 48.65
C THR A 52 57.23 3.09 49.19
N LEU A 53 57.73 4.13 48.51
CA LEU A 53 58.85 4.95 49.01
C LEU A 53 58.47 5.67 50.31
N GLU A 54 57.25 6.17 50.43
CA GLU A 54 56.75 6.78 51.67
C GLU A 54 56.65 5.77 52.81
N ILE A 55 56.18 4.55 52.52
CA ILE A 55 56.12 3.46 53.51
C ILE A 55 57.51 3.01 53.92
N ALA A 56 58.45 2.86 52.98
CA ALA A 56 59.85 2.52 53.26
C ALA A 56 60.51 3.56 54.18
N LYS A 57 60.33 4.85 53.85
CA LYS A 57 60.83 5.97 54.67
C LYS A 57 60.20 5.98 56.07
N TRP A 58 58.91 5.67 56.18
CA TRP A 58 58.21 5.62 57.47
C TRP A 58 58.57 4.40 58.32
N SER A 59 58.69 3.22 57.71
CA SER A 59 59.00 1.98 58.42
C SER A 59 60.48 1.88 58.79
N GLY A 60 61.35 2.69 58.15
CA GLY A 60 62.80 2.65 58.32
C GLY A 60 63.47 1.49 57.57
N TYR A 61 62.75 0.81 56.68
CA TYR A 61 63.28 -0.26 55.83
C TYR A 61 63.68 0.29 54.46
N GLU A 62 64.83 -0.16 53.94
CA GLU A 62 65.25 0.16 52.58
C GLU A 62 64.59 -0.78 51.56
N TRP A 63 64.05 -0.18 50.50
CA TRP A 63 63.52 -0.88 49.34
C TRP A 63 64.55 -0.84 48.20
N ASP A 64 65.09 -2.01 47.83
CA ASP A 64 65.96 -2.16 46.67
C ASP A 64 65.12 -2.26 45.39
N SER A 65 64.77 -1.10 44.83
CA SER A 65 63.97 -1.00 43.60
C SER A 65 64.56 -1.70 42.36
N LYS A 66 65.82 -2.16 42.38
CA LYS A 66 66.42 -2.92 41.26
C LYS A 66 66.19 -4.42 41.36
N ASN A 67 66.10 -4.97 42.56
CA ASN A 67 66.08 -6.43 42.78
C ASN A 67 64.82 -6.92 43.52
N GLU A 68 64.03 -6.03 44.11
CA GLU A 68 62.81 -6.36 44.84
C GLU A 68 61.61 -5.63 44.25
N ALA A 69 60.59 -6.38 43.81
CA ALA A 69 59.32 -5.82 43.36
C ALA A 69 58.55 -5.17 44.52
N ILE A 70 57.69 -4.19 44.21
CA ILE A 70 56.96 -3.40 45.20
C ILE A 70 56.13 -4.29 46.14
N ASP A 71 55.33 -5.18 45.55
CA ASP A 71 54.43 -6.11 46.25
C ASP A 71 55.18 -7.08 47.16
N ARG A 72 56.38 -7.53 46.73
CA ARG A 72 57.27 -8.38 47.54
C ARG A 72 57.88 -7.62 48.72
N PHE A 73 58.28 -6.37 48.52
CA PHE A 73 58.77 -5.52 49.61
C PHE A 73 57.67 -5.28 50.67
N LEU A 74 56.46 -4.93 50.22
CA LEU A 74 55.32 -4.76 51.12
C LEU A 74 54.95 -6.08 51.84
N GLY A 75 55.03 -7.22 51.15
CA GLY A 75 54.86 -8.55 51.74
C GLY A 75 55.92 -8.87 52.80
N ARG A 76 57.19 -8.49 52.57
CA ARG A 76 58.27 -8.61 53.56
C ARG A 76 57.99 -7.78 54.81
N LEU A 77 57.46 -6.56 54.66
CA LEU A 77 57.07 -5.73 55.81
C LEU A 77 55.90 -6.34 56.59
N ASP A 78 54.88 -6.85 55.90
CA ASP A 78 53.72 -7.52 56.52
C ASP A 78 54.14 -8.77 57.31
N GLN A 79 55.02 -9.60 56.74
CA GLN A 79 55.59 -10.79 57.41
C GLN A 79 56.39 -10.44 58.66
N ASN A 80 57.03 -9.27 58.69
CA ASN A 80 57.74 -8.74 59.85
C ASN A 80 56.79 -8.14 60.91
N GLY A 81 55.46 -8.29 60.74
CA GLY A 81 54.44 -7.83 61.68
C GLY A 81 54.08 -6.35 61.55
N ILE A 82 54.57 -5.66 60.51
CA ILE A 82 54.22 -4.26 60.25
C ILE A 82 52.83 -4.21 59.63
N LYS A 83 51.93 -3.43 60.22
CA LYS A 83 50.55 -3.29 59.76
C LYS A 83 50.43 -2.40 58.51
N ILE A 84 51.03 -2.83 57.40
CA ILE A 84 51.10 -2.07 56.15
C ILE A 84 49.73 -1.72 55.58
N HIS A 85 48.75 -2.63 55.62
CA HIS A 85 47.38 -2.37 55.13
C HIS A 85 46.72 -1.21 55.88
N GLN A 86 46.88 -1.18 57.21
CA GLN A 86 46.34 -0.08 58.03
C GLN A 86 47.03 1.24 57.70
N GLN A 87 48.35 1.20 57.47
CA GLN A 87 49.15 2.39 57.18
C GLN A 87 48.91 2.97 55.77
N VAL A 88 48.62 2.12 54.79
CA VAL A 88 48.15 2.55 53.47
C VAL A 88 46.76 3.16 53.59
N ALA A 89 45.84 2.50 54.31
CA ALA A 89 44.50 3.02 54.53
C ALA A 89 44.52 4.40 55.19
N GLU A 90 45.35 4.62 56.22
CA GLU A 90 45.47 5.91 56.91
C GLU A 90 46.01 7.03 55.98
N ARG A 91 47.03 6.74 55.15
CA ARG A 91 47.61 7.72 54.21
C ARG A 91 46.66 8.12 53.09
N LEU A 92 45.90 7.15 52.58
CA LEU A 92 44.96 7.35 51.47
C LEU A 92 43.54 7.68 51.94
N SER A 93 43.33 7.91 53.23
CA SER A 93 42.05 8.38 53.83
C SER A 93 42.10 9.85 54.26
N SER A 94 43.01 10.64 53.69
CA SER A 94 43.17 12.05 54.05
C SER A 94 41.91 12.87 53.71
N PRO A 95 41.28 13.56 54.68
CA PRO A 95 40.04 14.30 54.46
C PRO A 95 40.24 15.58 53.61
N VAL A 96 41.49 16.03 53.42
CA VAL A 96 41.81 17.17 52.55
C VAL A 96 41.95 16.77 51.08
N SER A 97 42.16 15.49 50.78
CA SER A 97 42.22 14.99 49.40
C SER A 97 40.82 15.01 48.79
N ARG A 98 40.71 15.54 47.57
CA ARG A 98 39.44 15.65 46.83
C ARG A 98 39.58 15.06 45.43
N PRO A 99 38.46 14.61 44.82
CA PRO A 99 38.47 14.15 43.44
C PRO A 99 39.07 15.20 42.49
N THR A 100 39.80 14.74 41.48
CA THR A 100 40.29 15.58 40.38
C THR A 100 39.19 15.84 39.35
N ALA A 101 39.36 16.85 38.50
CA ALA A 101 38.46 17.11 37.37
C ALA A 101 38.33 15.88 36.45
N LEU A 102 39.41 15.09 36.30
CA LEU A 102 39.39 13.85 35.53
C LEU A 102 38.44 12.79 36.12
N HIS A 103 38.31 12.68 37.46
CA HIS A 103 37.32 11.80 38.07
C HIS A 103 35.90 12.20 37.68
N GLU A 104 35.61 13.50 37.71
CA GLU A 104 34.31 14.03 37.31
C GLU A 104 34.04 13.82 35.82
N ASN A 105 35.03 14.05 34.96
CA ASN A 105 34.92 13.90 33.52
C ASN A 105 34.70 12.43 33.14
N ILE A 106 35.43 11.48 33.74
CA ILE A 106 35.20 10.04 33.56
C ILE A 106 33.76 9.64 33.95
N LEU A 107 33.23 10.19 35.04
CA LEU A 107 31.85 9.94 35.43
C LEU A 107 30.87 10.53 34.41
N LYS A 108 31.03 11.81 34.05
CA LYS A 108 30.18 12.51 33.07
C LYS A 108 30.07 11.78 31.74
N LEU A 109 31.10 11.03 31.32
CA LEU A 109 31.06 10.18 30.11
C LEU A 109 29.86 9.22 30.05
N PHE A 110 29.38 8.75 31.21
CA PHE A 110 28.29 7.78 31.28
C PHE A 110 26.89 8.41 31.27
N GLY A 111 26.79 9.74 31.41
CA GLY A 111 25.55 10.52 31.38
C GLY A 111 24.58 10.29 32.57
N ARG A 112 24.45 9.06 33.07
CA ARG A 112 23.56 8.66 34.18
C ARG A 112 24.27 7.74 35.17
N TRP A 113 23.84 7.81 36.44
CA TRP A 113 24.41 7.02 37.53
C TRP A 113 24.22 5.50 37.38
N ASP A 114 23.13 5.06 36.74
CA ASP A 114 22.76 3.65 36.52
C ASP A 114 23.46 3.02 35.31
N HIS A 115 24.22 3.81 34.54
CA HIS A 115 25.00 3.35 33.38
C HIS A 115 26.52 3.35 33.60
N ILE A 116 26.97 3.78 34.79
CA ILE A 116 28.40 3.83 35.14
C ILE A 116 28.99 2.43 35.00
N ARG A 117 30.14 2.31 34.33
CA ARG A 117 30.93 1.07 34.24
C ARG A 117 32.40 1.41 34.40
N ILE A 118 32.81 1.59 35.65
CA ILE A 118 34.18 1.94 36.00
C ILE A 118 34.79 0.77 36.75
N VAL A 119 36.00 0.37 36.35
CA VAL A 119 36.86 -0.53 37.12
C VAL A 119 38.06 0.28 37.57
N THR A 120 38.42 0.21 38.84
CA THR A 120 39.59 0.92 39.35
C THR A 120 40.44 0.03 40.25
N THR A 121 41.76 0.22 40.14
CA THR A 121 42.76 -0.34 41.05
C THR A 121 43.13 0.63 42.17
N ASN A 122 42.56 1.84 42.17
CA ASN A 122 42.81 2.84 43.19
C ASN A 122 42.10 2.46 44.49
N PHE A 123 42.78 2.66 45.62
CA PHE A 123 42.22 2.38 46.94
C PHE A 123 41.35 3.51 47.49
N ASP A 124 41.54 4.73 46.97
CA ASP A 124 40.78 5.91 47.37
C ASP A 124 39.30 5.80 46.96
N ALA A 125 38.48 6.73 47.48
CA ALA A 125 37.05 6.73 47.24
C ALA A 125 36.59 7.88 46.33
N HIS A 126 37.49 8.44 45.50
CA HIS A 126 37.21 9.67 44.76
C HIS A 126 36.14 9.51 43.69
N PHE A 127 36.04 8.36 43.01
CA PHE A 127 34.92 8.10 42.11
C PHE A 127 33.58 8.04 42.86
N GLU A 128 33.55 7.49 44.07
CA GLU A 128 32.32 7.43 44.86
C GLU A 128 31.88 8.84 45.32
N THR A 129 32.82 9.67 45.77
CA THR A 129 32.51 11.03 46.23
C THR A 129 32.14 11.92 45.05
N ALA A 130 32.86 11.85 43.93
CA ALA A 130 32.53 12.59 42.71
C ALA A 130 31.18 12.18 42.12
N ALA A 131 30.82 10.89 42.16
CA ALA A 131 29.52 10.42 41.65
C ALA A 131 28.33 11.00 42.43
N VAL A 132 28.45 11.12 43.75
CA VAL A 132 27.41 11.75 44.59
C VAL A 132 27.27 13.23 44.23
N THR A 133 28.38 13.93 43.99
CA THR A 133 28.37 15.34 43.58
C THR A 133 27.71 15.53 42.20
N ILE A 134 27.99 14.65 41.24
CA ILE A 134 27.49 14.80 39.86
C ILE A 134 26.02 14.37 39.73
N TYR A 135 25.62 13.24 40.33
CA TYR A 135 24.31 12.64 40.07
C TYR A 135 23.31 12.81 41.21
N GLY A 136 23.73 13.31 42.37
CA GLY A 136 22.91 13.37 43.58
C GLY A 136 22.51 12.01 44.16
N GLN A 137 22.95 10.90 43.55
CA GLN A 137 22.72 9.53 43.99
C GLN A 137 24.03 8.76 44.06
N LYS A 138 24.11 7.81 45.00
CA LYS A 138 25.28 6.94 45.14
C LYS A 138 25.16 5.76 44.18
N PRO A 139 26.10 5.55 43.25
CA PRO A 139 26.07 4.39 42.37
C PRO A 139 26.32 3.10 43.16
N ILE A 140 25.98 1.96 42.54
CA ILE A 140 26.35 0.65 43.08
C ILE A 140 27.89 0.55 43.07
N VAL A 141 28.48 0.18 44.21
CA VAL A 141 29.93 -0.01 44.34
C VAL A 141 30.21 -1.44 44.72
N PHE A 142 30.94 -2.14 43.87
CA PHE A 142 31.41 -3.50 44.09
C PHE A 142 32.85 -3.44 44.59
N ARG A 143 33.10 -4.00 45.77
CA ARG A 143 34.43 -3.98 46.39
C ARG A 143 34.96 -5.40 46.52
N ALA A 144 36.22 -5.58 46.17
CA ALA A 144 36.94 -6.83 46.40
C ALA A 144 36.74 -7.34 47.85
N PRO A 145 36.49 -8.65 48.07
CA PRO A 145 36.46 -9.73 47.07
C PRO A 145 35.10 -9.96 46.38
N ALA A 146 34.05 -9.20 46.73
CA ALA A 146 32.69 -9.39 46.23
C ALA A 146 32.44 -8.63 44.92
N LEU A 147 32.94 -9.17 43.80
CA LEU A 147 32.77 -8.61 42.45
C LEU A 147 31.52 -9.14 41.73
N PRO A 148 30.94 -8.39 40.77
CA PRO A 148 29.82 -8.85 39.95
C PRO A 148 30.29 -9.84 38.87
N LEU A 149 29.36 -10.33 38.05
CA LEU A 149 29.71 -11.06 36.84
C LEU A 149 30.35 -10.08 35.84
N GLY A 150 31.56 -10.39 35.37
CA GLY A 150 32.30 -9.47 34.50
C GLY A 150 31.68 -9.22 33.13
N ASN A 151 30.65 -9.97 32.74
CA ASN A 151 29.91 -9.80 31.50
C ASN A 151 28.60 -8.99 31.67
N ASP A 152 28.19 -8.65 32.89
CA ASP A 152 26.99 -7.85 33.14
C ASP A 152 27.08 -7.10 34.47
N PHE A 153 27.45 -5.82 34.41
CA PHE A 153 27.44 -4.94 35.57
C PHE A 153 27.17 -3.48 35.20
N ALA A 154 26.66 -2.74 36.19
CA ALA A 154 26.54 -1.28 36.22
C ALA A 154 26.91 -0.79 37.63
N GLY A 155 27.99 -0.03 37.72
CA GLY A 155 28.55 0.49 38.97
C GLY A 155 30.06 0.75 38.89
N ILE A 156 30.64 1.04 40.04
CA ILE A 156 32.09 1.20 40.24
C ILE A 156 32.64 -0.09 40.86
N VAL A 157 33.66 -0.68 40.24
CA VAL A 157 34.33 -1.90 40.71
C VAL A 157 35.70 -1.54 41.26
N CYS A 158 35.88 -1.63 42.58
CA CYS A 158 37.16 -1.45 43.25
C CYS A 158 37.92 -2.80 43.29
N LEU A 159 38.73 -3.04 42.26
CA LEU A 159 39.37 -4.34 42.00
C LEU A 159 40.39 -4.71 43.08
N HIS A 160 41.10 -3.71 43.63
CA HIS A 160 42.14 -3.90 44.66
C HIS A 160 41.65 -3.59 46.08
N GLY A 161 40.34 -3.44 46.27
CA GLY A 161 39.73 -3.05 47.54
C GLY A 161 39.58 -1.53 47.68
N SER A 162 39.17 -1.07 48.86
CA SER A 162 38.95 0.35 49.15
C SER A 162 39.35 0.67 50.59
N VAL A 163 39.89 1.86 50.83
CA VAL A 163 40.23 2.34 52.19
C VAL A 163 39.01 2.59 53.08
N ARG A 164 37.80 2.55 52.51
CA ARG A 164 36.53 2.65 53.26
C ARG A 164 36.11 1.35 53.94
N ASP A 165 36.71 0.22 53.56
CA ASP A 165 36.42 -1.10 54.13
C ASP A 165 37.51 -1.52 55.14
N ASP A 166 37.43 -2.75 55.65
CA ASP A 166 38.50 -3.35 56.46
C ASP A 166 39.84 -3.30 55.68
N PRO A 167 40.89 -2.64 56.21
CA PRO A 167 42.19 -2.53 55.54
C PRO A 167 42.77 -3.88 55.09
N LYS A 168 42.45 -4.98 55.79
CA LYS A 168 42.90 -6.35 55.41
C LYS A 168 42.38 -6.83 54.05
N ARG A 169 41.44 -6.11 53.44
CA ARG A 169 40.91 -6.39 52.10
C ARG A 169 41.66 -5.67 50.99
N LEU A 170 42.58 -4.74 51.32
CA LEU A 170 43.42 -4.08 50.33
C LEU A 170 44.42 -5.09 49.73
N ILE A 171 44.60 -5.03 48.42
CA ILE A 171 45.54 -5.89 47.70
C ILE A 171 46.84 -5.12 47.52
N LEU A 172 47.83 -5.43 48.36
CA LEU A 172 49.09 -4.68 48.44
C LEU A 172 50.32 -5.58 48.33
N THR A 173 50.24 -6.78 48.90
CA THR A 173 51.38 -7.71 48.99
C THR A 173 51.34 -8.77 47.89
N ASP A 174 52.49 -9.38 47.60
CA ASP A 174 52.60 -10.56 46.74
C ASP A 174 51.63 -11.68 47.16
N ARG A 175 51.43 -11.88 48.46
CA ARG A 175 50.44 -12.80 49.02
C ARG A 175 49.01 -12.42 48.67
N ASP A 176 48.66 -11.13 48.76
CA ASP A 176 47.32 -10.65 48.41
C ASP A 176 47.04 -10.80 46.91
N PHE A 177 48.02 -10.46 46.06
CA PHE A 177 47.95 -10.65 44.60
C PHE A 177 47.81 -12.13 44.25
N GLY A 178 48.64 -13.00 44.83
CA GLY A 178 48.56 -14.45 44.63
C GLY A 178 47.22 -15.03 45.09
N ARG A 179 46.68 -14.54 46.21
CA ARG A 179 45.36 -14.96 46.69
C ARG A 179 44.26 -14.57 45.72
N THR A 180 44.24 -13.31 45.34
CA THR A 180 43.19 -12.66 44.54
C THR A 180 43.10 -13.21 43.12
N TYR A 181 44.24 -13.34 42.44
CA TYR A 181 44.27 -13.67 41.03
C TYR A 181 44.48 -15.16 40.74
N LEU A 182 45.14 -15.91 41.65
CA LEU A 182 45.47 -17.31 41.42
C LEU A 182 44.63 -18.26 42.28
N THR A 183 44.73 -18.17 43.61
CA THR A 183 44.12 -19.20 44.48
C THR A 183 42.60 -19.06 44.60
N GLU A 184 42.08 -17.86 44.87
CA GLU A 184 40.64 -17.59 44.91
C GLU A 184 40.12 -17.16 43.54
N GLY A 185 40.95 -16.50 42.73
CA GLY A 185 40.73 -16.26 41.30
C GLY A 185 39.47 -15.47 40.95
N TRP A 186 38.90 -14.70 41.89
CA TRP A 186 37.69 -13.90 41.64
C TRP A 186 37.99 -12.72 40.71
N ALA A 187 39.15 -12.05 40.86
CA ALA A 187 39.57 -10.97 39.97
C ALA A 187 39.80 -11.48 38.55
N THR A 188 40.46 -12.64 38.42
CA THR A 188 40.71 -13.28 37.12
C THR A 188 39.42 -13.63 36.38
N ARG A 189 38.44 -14.24 37.07
CA ARG A 189 37.13 -14.58 36.47
C ARG A 189 36.35 -13.35 36.01
N PHE A 190 36.37 -12.29 36.80
CA PHE A 190 35.77 -11.00 36.46
C PHE A 190 36.42 -10.41 35.20
N LEU A 191 37.76 -10.26 35.21
CA LEU A 191 38.50 -9.63 34.11
C LEU A 191 38.40 -10.40 32.79
N LEU A 192 38.46 -11.73 32.81
CA LEU A 192 38.30 -12.55 31.59
C LEU A 192 36.92 -12.34 30.94
N SER A 193 35.87 -12.26 31.76
CA SER A 193 34.51 -12.02 31.28
C SER A 193 34.33 -10.59 30.77
N LEU A 194 34.99 -9.62 31.42
CA LEU A 194 34.97 -8.21 31.05
C LEU A 194 35.66 -7.97 29.71
N PHE A 195 36.89 -8.45 29.56
CA PHE A 195 37.65 -8.29 28.32
C PHE A 195 37.06 -9.06 27.14
N GLY A 196 36.26 -10.11 27.37
CA GLY A 196 35.58 -10.85 26.31
C GLY A 196 34.31 -10.18 25.77
N ARG A 197 33.74 -9.18 26.48
CA ARG A 197 32.45 -8.58 26.13
C ARG A 197 32.50 -7.07 25.96
N TYR A 198 33.33 -6.36 26.70
CA TYR A 198 33.35 -4.90 26.70
C TYR A 198 34.51 -4.35 25.89
N THR A 199 34.31 -3.16 25.31
CA THR A 199 35.42 -2.31 24.89
C THR A 199 36.00 -1.66 26.15
N VAL A 200 37.32 -1.68 26.32
CA VAL A 200 37.98 -1.15 27.53
C VAL A 200 38.89 0.02 27.20
N LEU A 201 38.72 1.13 27.91
CA LEU A 201 39.59 2.30 27.87
C LEU A 201 40.38 2.43 29.17
N PHE A 202 41.69 2.23 29.11
CA PHE A 202 42.61 2.43 30.23
C PHE A 202 42.98 3.91 30.37
N VAL A 203 42.80 4.47 31.56
CA VAL A 203 43.08 5.88 31.88
C VAL A 203 43.93 5.97 33.15
N GLY A 204 45.10 6.59 33.05
CA GLY A 204 46.02 6.72 34.19
C GLY A 204 46.53 5.39 34.75
N TYR A 205 46.50 4.31 33.96
CA TYR A 205 46.94 2.97 34.35
C TYR A 205 48.18 2.59 33.54
N SER A 206 49.26 2.17 34.20
CA SER A 206 50.54 1.88 33.55
C SER A 206 50.70 0.43 33.07
N HIS A 207 49.75 -0.44 33.43
CA HIS A 207 49.74 -1.88 33.12
C HIS A 207 50.90 -2.68 33.71
N ASP A 208 51.57 -2.17 34.75
CA ASP A 208 52.78 -2.80 35.32
C ASP A 208 52.49 -3.98 36.27
N ASP A 209 51.22 -4.26 36.57
CA ASP A 209 50.85 -5.42 37.39
C ASP A 209 51.21 -6.72 36.64
N ILE A 210 52.08 -7.54 37.25
CA ILE A 210 52.59 -8.80 36.65
C ILE A 210 51.44 -9.67 36.13
N VAL A 211 50.35 -9.77 36.88
CA VAL A 211 49.19 -10.59 36.50
C VAL A 211 48.44 -10.03 35.29
N MET A 212 48.29 -8.70 35.20
CA MET A 212 47.62 -8.05 34.07
C MET A 212 48.43 -8.19 32.78
N HIS A 213 49.76 -8.18 32.87
CA HIS A 213 50.65 -8.50 31.76
C HIS A 213 50.37 -9.90 31.17
N TYR A 214 50.23 -10.93 32.01
CA TYR A 214 49.91 -12.28 31.55
C TYR A 214 48.47 -12.41 31.05
N LEU A 215 47.49 -11.84 31.76
CA LEU A 215 46.08 -11.90 31.36
C LEU A 215 45.84 -11.22 30.00
N SER A 216 46.45 -10.05 29.77
CA SER A 216 46.28 -9.33 28.50
C SER A 216 46.87 -10.08 27.30
N ARG A 217 47.93 -10.89 27.51
CA ARG A 217 48.54 -11.76 26.50
C ARG A 217 47.85 -13.11 26.32
N GLY A 218 47.21 -13.62 27.36
CA GLY A 218 46.49 -14.91 27.33
C GLY A 218 45.10 -14.84 26.71
N LEU A 219 44.58 -13.65 26.43
CA LEU A 219 43.30 -13.44 25.76
C LEU A 219 43.46 -13.59 24.23
N PRO A 220 42.61 -14.37 23.54
CA PRO A 220 42.68 -14.49 22.09
C PRO A 220 42.48 -13.12 21.42
N PRO A 221 43.33 -12.71 20.46
CA PRO A 221 43.19 -11.43 19.77
C PRO A 221 41.86 -11.28 19.02
N ASP A 222 41.23 -12.41 18.66
CA ASP A 222 40.01 -12.46 17.82
C ASP A 222 38.69 -12.54 18.58
N LYS A 223 38.68 -12.51 19.93
CA LYS A 223 37.42 -12.52 20.71
C LYS A 223 37.01 -11.12 21.15
N ASN A 224 36.31 -10.44 20.26
CA ASN A 224 35.34 -9.37 20.48
C ASN A 224 35.78 -8.09 21.22
N GLY A 225 36.47 -8.07 22.37
CA GLY A 225 36.71 -6.83 23.13
C GLY A 225 37.89 -5.98 22.65
N LEU A 226 37.62 -4.77 22.14
CA LEU A 226 38.65 -3.77 21.79
C LEU A 226 39.25 -3.13 23.05
N ARG A 227 40.57 -2.87 23.04
CA ARG A 227 41.29 -2.29 24.20
C ARG A 227 42.09 -1.07 23.77
N PHE A 228 41.93 0.03 24.50
CA PHE A 228 42.57 1.32 24.25
C PHE A 228 43.24 1.84 25.51
N ALA A 229 44.35 2.57 25.40
CA ALA A 229 45.00 3.23 26.53
C ALA A 229 45.37 4.66 26.18
N LEU A 230 45.06 5.62 27.07
CA LEU A 230 45.56 6.99 26.95
C LEU A 230 46.97 7.07 27.54
N VAL A 231 47.94 7.37 26.68
CA VAL A 231 49.37 7.33 27.01
C VAL A 231 50.04 8.65 26.66
N ARG A 232 51.13 8.96 27.36
CA ARG A 232 51.90 10.18 27.07
C ARG A 232 52.58 10.05 25.71
N ALA A 233 52.72 11.17 25.00
CA ALA A 233 53.41 11.18 23.71
C ALA A 233 54.88 10.72 23.76
N ASP A 234 55.52 10.76 24.93
CA ASP A 234 56.90 10.28 25.16
C ASP A 234 56.99 8.84 25.70
N ASP A 235 55.86 8.13 25.82
CA ASP A 235 55.81 6.75 26.29
C ASP A 235 56.16 5.73 25.18
N ASP A 236 56.60 4.54 25.57
CA ASP A 236 56.92 3.46 24.64
C ASP A 236 55.65 2.83 24.06
N LEU A 237 55.20 3.32 22.91
CA LEU A 237 54.01 2.81 22.20
C LEU A 237 54.12 1.32 21.86
N GLN A 238 55.34 0.78 21.71
CA GLN A 238 55.56 -0.62 21.39
C GLN A 238 55.28 -1.54 22.59
N LYS A 239 55.37 -1.04 23.82
CA LYS A 239 54.91 -1.74 25.04
C LYS A 239 53.44 -2.12 24.93
N TRP A 240 52.61 -1.18 24.50
CA TRP A 240 51.14 -1.31 24.45
C TRP A 240 50.66 -2.23 23.33
N ASP A 241 51.28 -2.13 22.15
CA ASP A 241 50.98 -2.99 21.01
C ASP A 241 51.24 -4.48 21.34
N ASN A 242 52.34 -4.77 22.05
CA ASN A 242 52.70 -6.10 22.56
C ASN A 242 51.72 -6.68 23.60
N LEU A 243 50.77 -5.89 24.09
CA LEU A 243 49.70 -6.29 25.01
C LEU A 243 48.35 -6.41 24.31
N GLY A 244 48.30 -6.13 22.99
CA GLY A 244 47.06 -6.06 22.22
C GLY A 244 46.17 -4.87 22.63
N ILE A 245 46.79 -3.76 23.05
CA ILE A 245 46.12 -2.53 23.49
C ILE A 245 46.56 -1.40 22.56
N LYS A 246 45.59 -0.69 21.94
CA LYS A 246 45.88 0.45 21.08
C LYS A 246 46.15 1.71 21.90
N ALA A 247 47.36 2.23 21.82
CA ALA A 247 47.76 3.47 22.48
C ALA A 247 47.18 4.72 21.78
N LEU A 248 46.66 5.66 22.57
CA LEU A 248 46.14 6.96 22.17
C LEU A 248 47.00 8.05 22.83
N SER A 249 47.88 8.67 22.05
CA SER A 249 48.91 9.58 22.56
C SER A 249 48.34 10.97 22.84
N PHE A 250 48.64 11.55 24.02
CA PHE A 250 48.31 12.94 24.35
C PHE A 250 49.54 13.83 24.57
N PRO A 251 49.44 15.15 24.29
CA PRO A 251 50.56 16.10 24.48
C PRO A 251 50.99 16.21 25.96
N PHE A 252 52.30 16.26 26.21
CA PHE A 252 52.87 16.29 27.56
C PHE A 252 54.05 17.27 27.65
N GLU A 253 53.98 18.25 28.57
CA GLU A 253 55.03 19.27 28.79
C GLU A 253 55.57 19.22 30.25
N GLY A 254 56.55 18.36 30.52
CA GLY A 254 57.31 18.36 31.78
C GLY A 254 56.85 17.35 32.84
N ARG A 255 57.66 17.12 33.88
CA ARG A 255 57.62 15.89 34.71
C ARG A 255 56.33 15.57 35.47
N ASP A 256 55.43 16.53 35.71
CA ASP A 256 54.24 16.35 36.56
C ASP A 256 52.93 16.87 35.92
N ASP A 257 52.92 17.15 34.61
CA ASP A 257 51.78 17.82 33.97
C ASP A 257 50.75 16.83 33.37
N TYR A 258 49.87 16.28 34.22
CA TYR A 258 48.69 15.51 33.79
C TYR A 258 47.53 16.39 33.30
N ILE A 259 47.70 17.73 33.20
CA ILE A 259 46.66 18.64 32.70
C ILE A 259 46.33 18.32 31.23
N GLY A 260 47.31 17.89 30.44
CA GLY A 260 47.11 17.43 29.06
C GLY A 260 46.14 16.25 28.95
N LEU A 261 46.20 15.31 29.90
CA LEU A 261 45.26 14.17 29.96
C LEU A 261 43.84 14.63 30.32
N ASP A 262 43.71 15.51 31.31
CA ASP A 262 42.40 16.05 31.71
C ASP A 262 41.76 16.87 30.59
N LYS A 263 42.53 17.72 29.90
CA LYS A 263 42.03 18.53 28.78
C LYS A 263 41.57 17.66 27.61
N ALA A 264 42.40 16.70 27.18
CA ALA A 264 42.03 15.77 26.11
C ALA A 264 40.78 14.95 26.46
N PHE A 265 40.69 14.47 27.71
CA PHE A 265 39.53 13.71 28.17
C PHE A 265 38.28 14.59 28.32
N ALA A 266 38.43 15.85 28.76
CA ALA A 266 37.34 16.81 28.83
C ALA A 266 36.75 17.11 27.44
N GLY A 267 37.60 17.32 26.43
CA GLY A 267 37.17 17.46 25.04
C GLY A 267 36.43 16.22 24.53
N PHE A 268 36.93 15.03 24.87
CA PHE A 268 36.29 13.76 24.55
C PHE A 268 34.92 13.58 25.22
N VAL A 269 34.79 13.92 26.49
CA VAL A 269 33.53 13.89 27.24
C VAL A 269 32.53 14.92 26.72
N ALA A 270 33.01 16.12 26.37
CA ALA A 270 32.17 17.15 25.76
C ALA A 270 31.62 16.68 24.42
N HIS A 271 32.44 16.04 23.58
CA HIS A 271 31.98 15.45 22.33
C HIS A 271 30.96 14.33 22.56
N ALA A 272 31.24 13.39 23.47
CA ALA A 272 30.38 12.25 23.74
C ALA A 272 29.00 12.62 24.33
N ASN A 273 28.91 13.76 25.03
CA ASN A 273 27.70 14.23 25.67
C ASN A 273 26.97 15.35 24.91
N ARG A 274 27.38 15.69 23.68
CA ARG A 274 26.66 16.69 22.89
C ARG A 274 25.22 16.24 22.67
N GLY A 275 24.29 17.13 23.02
CA GLY A 275 22.87 16.90 22.75
C GLY A 275 22.61 16.84 21.24
N ILE A 276 21.55 16.15 20.84
CA ILE A 276 21.07 16.08 19.45
C ILE A 276 20.93 17.49 18.84
N LEU A 277 20.42 18.45 19.62
CA LEU A 277 20.26 19.84 19.21
C LEU A 277 21.60 20.59 19.06
N GLU A 278 22.61 20.27 19.87
CA GLU A 278 23.95 20.85 19.73
C GLU A 278 24.67 20.30 18.49
N ILE A 279 24.45 19.02 18.18
CA ILE A 279 24.93 18.39 16.94
C ILE A 279 24.26 19.07 15.73
N GLU A 280 22.94 19.23 15.75
CA GLU A 280 22.21 19.95 14.70
C GLU A 280 22.74 21.38 14.52
N GLN A 281 22.88 22.13 15.62
CA GLN A 281 23.35 23.51 15.57
C GLN A 281 24.79 23.61 15.04
N ARG A 282 25.68 22.68 15.41
CA ARG A 282 27.05 22.63 14.87
C ARG A 282 27.04 22.27 13.38
N ILE A 283 26.27 21.27 12.95
CA ILE A 283 26.12 20.92 11.54
C ILE A 283 25.62 22.14 10.75
N LYS A 284 24.56 22.80 11.24
CA LYS A 284 24.01 24.03 10.64
C LYS A 284 25.08 25.10 10.45
N THR A 285 25.83 25.45 11.50
CA THR A 285 26.90 26.46 11.42
C THR A 285 27.99 26.07 10.44
N LEU A 286 28.34 24.79 10.33
CA LEU A 286 29.34 24.32 9.37
C LEU A 286 28.82 24.39 7.93
N VAL A 287 27.57 23.98 7.68
CA VAL A 287 26.99 23.93 6.33
C VAL A 287 26.49 25.27 5.79
N GLU A 288 26.31 26.26 6.66
CA GLU A 288 26.12 27.67 6.28
C GLU A 288 27.34 28.22 5.50
N GLY A 289 28.55 27.73 5.81
CA GLY A 289 29.79 28.03 5.10
C GLY A 289 29.95 27.30 3.75
N LEU A 290 31.16 27.32 3.20
CA LEU A 290 31.55 26.50 2.05
C LEU A 290 32.39 25.29 2.53
N PRO A 291 32.34 24.13 1.87
CA PRO A 291 33.15 22.99 2.27
C PRO A 291 34.66 23.26 2.27
N THR A 292 35.14 24.21 1.46
CA THR A 292 36.54 24.63 1.36
C THR A 292 37.03 25.42 2.57
N SER A 293 36.14 26.00 3.37
CA SER A 293 36.51 26.72 4.60
C SER A 293 36.59 25.83 5.85
N LEU A 294 36.36 24.52 5.72
CA LEU A 294 36.45 23.59 6.84
C LEU A 294 37.91 23.33 7.23
N ASP A 295 38.23 23.48 8.52
CA ASP A 295 39.45 22.93 9.10
C ASP A 295 39.37 21.39 9.21
N ASP A 296 40.47 20.76 9.60
CA ASP A 296 40.57 19.30 9.66
C ASP A 296 39.62 18.71 10.71
N GLU A 297 39.39 19.39 11.84
CA GLU A 297 38.47 18.94 12.90
C GLU A 297 37.01 18.97 12.43
N ALA A 298 36.58 20.06 11.80
CA ALA A 298 35.23 20.22 11.27
C ALA A 298 34.95 19.23 10.12
N ARG A 299 35.96 18.94 9.30
CA ARG A 299 35.85 17.95 8.23
C ARG A 299 35.68 16.53 8.77
N ASP A 300 36.48 16.14 9.76
CA ASP A 300 36.35 14.84 10.42
C ASP A 300 34.99 14.70 11.12
N PHE A 301 34.54 15.75 11.81
CA PHE A 301 33.23 15.78 12.45
C PHE A 301 32.08 15.53 11.44
N LEU A 302 32.08 16.22 10.30
CA LEU A 302 31.04 16.02 9.29
C LEU A 302 31.11 14.63 8.64
N VAL A 303 32.31 14.10 8.40
CA VAL A 303 32.45 12.74 7.85
C VAL A 303 31.91 11.69 8.82
N ASP A 304 32.17 11.82 10.11
CA ASP A 304 31.63 10.93 11.14
C ASP A 304 30.10 11.08 11.27
N ALA A 305 29.61 12.33 11.26
CA ALA A 305 28.19 12.66 11.30
C ALA A 305 27.40 12.01 10.14
N LEU A 306 28.00 11.88 8.95
CA LEU A 306 27.34 11.24 7.81
C LEU A 306 27.25 9.71 7.90
N THR A 307 27.73 9.11 8.99
CA THR A 307 27.56 7.68 9.29
C THR A 307 26.38 7.38 10.24
N ASP A 308 25.84 8.42 10.87
CA ASP A 308 24.69 8.35 11.79
C ASP A 308 23.43 8.93 11.12
N ILE A 309 22.31 8.22 11.24
CA ILE A 309 21.09 8.58 10.53
C ILE A 309 20.50 9.92 10.96
N VAL A 310 20.50 10.21 12.27
CA VAL A 310 19.96 11.46 12.80
C VAL A 310 20.80 12.64 12.32
N SER A 311 22.12 12.47 12.36
CA SER A 311 23.07 13.48 11.90
C SER A 311 23.01 13.71 10.38
N VAL A 312 22.79 12.66 9.57
CA VAL A 312 22.50 12.78 8.12
C VAL A 312 21.23 13.59 7.89
N ARG A 313 20.18 13.40 8.68
CA ARG A 313 18.93 14.19 8.57
C ARG A 313 19.16 15.67 8.86
N PHE A 314 20.00 16.01 9.85
CA PHE A 314 20.40 17.40 10.10
C PHE A 314 21.23 17.96 8.95
N PHE A 315 22.20 17.19 8.46
CA PHE A 315 23.02 17.61 7.34
C PHE A 315 22.15 17.90 6.10
N THR A 316 21.31 16.95 5.70
CA THR A 316 20.43 17.09 4.54
C THR A 316 19.39 18.21 4.70
N HIS A 317 18.99 18.52 5.94
CA HIS A 317 18.07 19.64 6.19
C HIS A 317 18.74 21.02 5.98
N HIS A 318 19.98 21.19 6.44
CA HIS A 318 20.67 22.49 6.42
C HIS A 318 21.58 22.69 5.19
N ALA A 319 22.15 21.62 4.63
CA ALA A 319 23.08 21.68 3.50
C ALA A 319 22.35 21.81 2.16
N LYS A 320 21.98 23.03 1.77
CA LYS A 320 21.21 23.30 0.53
C LYS A 320 22.03 23.85 -0.63
N LYS A 321 23.33 24.11 -0.45
CA LYS A 321 24.20 24.65 -1.51
C LYS A 321 24.82 23.52 -2.36
N PRO A 322 24.95 23.68 -3.68
CA PRO A 322 25.44 22.63 -4.58
C PRO A 322 26.89 22.19 -4.29
N GLU A 323 27.72 23.03 -3.65
CA GLU A 323 29.06 22.69 -3.22
C GLU A 323 29.06 21.55 -2.18
N TRP A 324 28.01 21.46 -1.34
CA TRP A 324 27.85 20.35 -0.40
C TRP A 324 27.49 19.05 -1.11
N LEU A 325 26.70 19.10 -2.19
CA LEU A 325 26.45 17.94 -3.05
C LEU A 325 27.75 17.46 -3.73
N ALA A 326 28.57 18.38 -4.23
CA ALA A 326 29.88 18.06 -4.78
C ALA A 326 30.81 17.42 -3.74
N TRP A 327 30.83 17.96 -2.51
CA TRP A 327 31.64 17.44 -1.41
C TRP A 327 31.18 16.04 -0.96
N VAL A 328 29.87 15.79 -0.83
CA VAL A 328 29.36 14.45 -0.49
C VAL A 328 29.66 13.45 -1.60
N SER A 329 29.52 13.84 -2.87
CA SER A 329 29.78 12.96 -4.02
C SER A 329 31.26 12.64 -4.27
N GLU A 330 32.21 13.33 -3.61
CA GLU A 330 33.63 12.93 -3.63
C GLU A 330 33.89 11.70 -2.75
N ARG A 331 32.90 11.30 -1.95
CA ARG A 331 32.97 10.19 -0.99
C ARG A 331 32.10 9.02 -1.47
N PRO A 332 32.35 7.79 -0.99
CA PRO A 332 31.60 6.62 -1.42
C PRO A 332 30.13 6.57 -0.94
N LEU A 333 29.64 7.61 -0.25
CA LEU A 333 28.32 7.65 0.41
C LEU A 333 27.14 7.56 -0.57
N LEU A 334 27.25 8.14 -1.76
CA LEU A 334 26.18 8.10 -2.77
C LEU A 334 26.24 6.87 -3.67
N SER A 335 27.24 6.00 -3.51
CA SER A 335 27.40 4.82 -4.36
C SER A 335 26.18 3.90 -4.40
N PRO A 336 25.44 3.67 -3.29
CA PRO A 336 24.24 2.83 -3.31
C PRO A 336 23.12 3.35 -4.22
N LEU A 337 22.97 4.67 -4.35
CA LEU A 337 21.99 5.32 -5.23
C LEU A 337 22.27 5.05 -6.72
N PHE A 338 23.47 4.53 -7.05
CA PHE A 338 23.88 4.13 -8.39
C PHE A 338 24.20 2.63 -8.43
N SER A 339 23.45 1.84 -7.66
CA SER A 339 23.52 0.39 -7.63
C SER A 339 22.12 -0.24 -7.68
N GLN A 340 22.03 -1.53 -7.93
CA GLN A 340 20.77 -2.29 -7.90
C GLN A 340 20.56 -3.04 -6.57
N GLY A 341 21.34 -2.72 -5.53
CA GLY A 341 21.20 -3.32 -4.20
C GLY A 341 20.15 -2.62 -3.35
N ASP A 342 19.84 -3.22 -2.19
CA ASP A 342 18.90 -2.63 -1.23
C ASP A 342 19.43 -1.30 -0.68
N LEU A 343 18.55 -0.30 -0.60
CA LEU A 343 18.87 1.03 -0.05
C LEU A 343 18.62 1.05 1.46
N THR A 344 19.62 1.52 2.21
CA THR A 344 19.48 1.81 3.64
C THR A 344 18.63 3.08 3.87
N GLU A 345 18.21 3.33 5.10
CA GLU A 345 17.50 4.57 5.44
C GLU A 345 18.35 5.84 5.17
N ILE A 346 19.67 5.77 5.38
CA ILE A 346 20.61 6.86 5.05
C ILE A 346 20.63 7.12 3.55
N ASP A 347 20.62 6.06 2.73
CA ASP A 347 20.57 6.19 1.28
C ASP A 347 19.27 6.85 0.82
N GLN A 348 18.16 6.55 1.49
CA GLN A 348 16.87 7.17 1.24
C GLN A 348 16.87 8.66 1.60
N ASP A 349 17.44 9.04 2.75
CA ASP A 349 17.57 10.44 3.17
C ASP A 349 18.44 11.24 2.18
N PHE A 350 19.53 10.67 1.65
CA PHE A 350 20.32 11.31 0.59
C PHE A 350 19.56 11.42 -0.74
N MET A 351 18.81 10.41 -1.14
CA MET A 351 17.98 10.43 -2.35
C MET A 351 16.93 11.54 -2.27
N ASP A 352 16.21 11.63 -1.16
CA ASP A 352 15.19 12.65 -0.94
C ASP A 352 15.82 14.05 -0.85
N TRP A 353 16.95 14.18 -0.17
CA TRP A 353 17.71 15.42 -0.11
C TRP A 353 18.10 15.92 -1.50
N ILE A 354 18.65 15.02 -2.34
CA ILE A 354 19.09 15.36 -3.69
C ILE A 354 17.90 15.79 -4.54
N ALA A 355 16.82 14.99 -4.51
CA ALA A 355 15.62 15.27 -5.26
C ALA A 355 14.99 16.61 -4.85
N GLN A 356 14.80 16.84 -3.55
CA GLN A 356 14.08 18.01 -3.06
C GLN A 356 14.82 19.32 -3.28
N ASN A 357 16.15 19.35 -3.06
CA ASN A 357 16.92 20.59 -3.03
C ASN A 357 17.65 20.91 -4.35
N PHE A 358 18.01 19.92 -5.16
CA PHE A 358 18.87 20.17 -6.33
C PHE A 358 18.25 19.80 -7.67
N ALA A 359 17.25 18.91 -7.73
CA ALA A 359 16.72 18.43 -9.02
C ALA A 359 16.12 19.54 -9.90
N VAL A 360 15.53 20.57 -9.29
CA VAL A 360 14.91 21.71 -10.01
C VAL A 360 15.84 22.92 -10.03
N GLU A 361 16.36 23.35 -8.88
CA GLU A 361 17.16 24.58 -8.78
C GLU A 361 18.60 24.43 -9.31
N HIS A 362 19.18 23.23 -9.21
CA HIS A 362 20.59 22.95 -9.53
C HIS A 362 20.78 21.61 -10.28
N PRO A 363 20.08 21.38 -11.41
CA PRO A 363 20.08 20.09 -12.10
C PRO A 363 21.48 19.67 -12.59
N ASP A 364 22.30 20.62 -13.05
CA ASP A 364 23.65 20.35 -13.54
C ASP A 364 24.57 19.78 -12.44
N ALA A 365 24.36 20.16 -11.17
CA ALA A 365 25.08 19.58 -10.05
C ALA A 365 24.71 18.11 -9.86
N VAL A 366 23.43 17.75 -10.03
CA VAL A 366 22.97 16.36 -9.96
C VAL A 366 23.54 15.55 -11.13
N PHE A 367 23.54 16.10 -12.35
CA PHE A 367 24.14 15.44 -13.52
C PHE A 367 25.64 15.19 -13.35
N ALA A 368 26.38 16.12 -12.73
CA ALA A 368 27.78 15.92 -12.40
C ALA A 368 27.99 14.74 -11.44
N VAL A 369 27.11 14.57 -10.45
CA VAL A 369 27.11 13.41 -9.56
C VAL A 369 26.84 12.12 -10.34
N MET A 370 25.78 12.09 -11.16
CA MET A 370 25.44 10.92 -11.97
C MET A 370 26.60 10.49 -12.86
N ASN A 371 27.25 11.44 -13.53
CA ASN A 371 28.40 11.19 -14.39
C ASN A 371 29.59 10.59 -13.61
N ARG A 372 29.90 11.13 -12.43
CA ARG A 372 31.01 10.67 -11.58
C ARG A 372 30.87 9.21 -11.17
N HIS A 373 29.65 8.76 -10.87
CA HIS A 373 29.44 7.38 -10.41
C HIS A 373 29.40 6.36 -11.55
N SER A 374 29.23 6.78 -12.83
CA SER A 374 29.33 5.95 -14.06
C SER A 374 28.54 4.63 -14.04
N LYS A 375 27.51 4.54 -13.17
CA LYS A 375 26.67 3.36 -12.96
C LYS A 375 25.20 3.74 -13.12
N THR A 376 24.37 2.75 -13.40
CA THR A 376 22.92 2.92 -13.54
C THR A 376 22.31 3.43 -12.23
N PRO A 377 21.62 4.58 -12.25
CA PRO A 377 20.86 5.07 -11.09
C PRO A 377 19.87 4.02 -10.59
N HIS A 378 19.69 3.97 -9.28
CA HIS A 378 18.69 3.12 -8.64
C HIS A 378 17.28 3.59 -9.05
N PRO A 379 16.32 2.69 -9.40
CA PRO A 379 15.00 3.10 -9.86
C PRO A 379 14.27 4.05 -8.91
N ARG A 380 14.29 3.78 -7.59
CA ARG A 380 13.69 4.68 -6.57
C ARG A 380 14.25 6.11 -6.60
N PHE A 381 15.55 6.28 -6.89
CA PHE A 381 16.15 7.61 -6.98
C PHE A 381 15.55 8.38 -8.16
N MET A 382 15.42 7.72 -9.32
CA MET A 382 14.75 8.29 -10.48
C MET A 382 13.25 8.57 -10.23
N GLN A 383 12.57 7.73 -9.45
CA GLN A 383 11.18 7.98 -9.03
C GLN A 383 11.07 9.21 -8.12
N GLY A 384 11.99 9.40 -7.17
CA GLY A 384 12.05 10.59 -6.33
C GLY A 384 12.23 11.88 -7.14
N ILE A 385 13.12 11.85 -8.15
CA ILE A 385 13.30 12.96 -9.10
C ILE A 385 12.01 13.19 -9.91
N THR A 386 11.39 12.13 -10.44
CA THR A 386 10.12 12.21 -11.19
C THR A 386 9.01 12.86 -10.35
N GLY A 387 8.85 12.42 -9.11
CA GLY A 387 7.87 12.97 -8.18
C GLY A 387 8.13 14.44 -7.85
N ARG A 388 9.40 14.83 -7.67
CA ARG A 388 9.76 16.24 -7.46
C ARG A 388 9.43 17.08 -8.69
N LEU A 389 9.80 16.66 -9.89
CA LEU A 389 9.52 17.42 -11.11
C LEU A 389 8.02 17.58 -11.37
N ALA A 390 7.22 16.57 -11.04
CA ALA A 390 5.77 16.63 -11.17
C ALA A 390 5.13 17.52 -10.09
N TYR A 391 5.49 17.37 -8.82
CA TYR A 391 4.71 17.92 -7.70
C TYR A 391 5.44 19.01 -6.90
N SER A 392 6.55 19.54 -7.41
CA SER A 392 7.26 20.66 -6.79
C SER A 392 6.37 21.91 -6.67
N ARG A 393 6.59 22.69 -5.59
CA ARG A 393 6.01 24.04 -5.44
C ARG A 393 6.59 24.99 -6.48
N ASP A 394 7.88 24.86 -6.76
CA ASP A 394 8.58 25.62 -7.78
C ASP A 394 8.44 24.88 -9.11
N VAL A 395 7.74 25.51 -10.05
CA VAL A 395 7.46 24.92 -11.37
C VAL A 395 8.78 24.86 -12.15
N PRO A 396 9.25 23.67 -12.57
CA PRO A 396 10.49 23.57 -13.33
C PRO A 396 10.36 24.33 -14.65
N ASP A 397 11.46 24.99 -15.05
CA ASP A 397 11.50 25.72 -16.31
C ASP A 397 11.70 24.78 -17.51
N ARG A 398 11.71 25.37 -18.71
CA ARG A 398 11.89 24.65 -19.97
C ARG A 398 13.21 23.88 -20.02
N GLU A 399 14.30 24.44 -19.52
CA GLU A 399 15.64 23.84 -19.62
C GLU A 399 15.75 22.63 -18.69
N VAL A 400 15.26 22.77 -17.45
CA VAL A 400 15.21 21.69 -16.45
C VAL A 400 14.42 20.50 -16.99
N ILE A 401 13.20 20.74 -17.49
CA ILE A 401 12.36 19.67 -18.07
C ILE A 401 13.07 19.01 -19.26
N SER A 402 13.64 19.82 -20.15
CA SER A 402 14.28 19.31 -21.38
C SER A 402 15.50 18.42 -21.11
N LYS A 403 16.26 18.69 -20.04
CA LYS A 403 17.42 17.87 -19.65
C LYS A 403 17.01 16.60 -18.91
N TRP A 404 16.01 16.65 -18.04
CA TRP A 404 15.62 15.49 -17.22
C TRP A 404 14.87 14.41 -17.97
N ILE A 405 13.94 14.78 -18.86
CA ILE A 405 13.04 13.80 -19.50
C ILE A 405 13.78 12.66 -20.21
N PRO A 406 14.80 12.91 -21.06
CA PRO A 406 15.52 11.81 -21.71
C PRO A 406 16.12 10.81 -20.71
N LEU A 407 16.69 11.30 -19.60
CA LEU A 407 17.32 10.48 -18.57
C LEU A 407 16.28 9.68 -17.77
N LEU A 408 15.13 10.28 -17.45
CA LEU A 408 14.04 9.58 -16.76
C LEU A 408 13.50 8.42 -17.61
N LEU A 409 13.33 8.63 -18.92
CA LEU A 409 12.84 7.62 -19.84
C LEU A 409 13.88 6.53 -20.14
N GLU A 410 15.16 6.83 -19.99
CA GLU A 410 16.26 5.86 -20.16
C GLU A 410 16.44 4.94 -18.95
N PHE A 411 16.40 5.49 -17.73
CA PHE A 411 16.83 4.78 -16.51
C PHE A 411 15.70 4.13 -15.70
N LEU A 412 14.43 4.46 -15.96
CA LEU A 412 13.32 3.82 -15.24
C LEU A 412 12.89 2.52 -15.92
N PRO A 413 12.67 1.43 -15.15
CA PRO A 413 12.10 0.20 -15.70
C PRO A 413 10.67 0.43 -16.22
N PHE A 414 10.29 -0.30 -17.27
CA PHE A 414 8.93 -0.29 -17.82
C PHE A 414 7.84 -0.51 -16.75
N VAL A 415 8.10 -1.36 -15.75
CA VAL A 415 7.17 -1.62 -14.65
C VAL A 415 7.01 -0.40 -13.73
N SER A 416 8.09 0.33 -13.45
CA SER A 416 8.06 1.56 -12.64
C SER A 416 7.30 2.68 -13.34
N HIS A 417 7.44 2.80 -14.67
CA HIS A 417 6.65 3.76 -15.46
C HIS A 417 5.13 3.59 -15.30
N ARG A 418 4.65 2.37 -14.99
CA ARG A 418 3.22 2.12 -14.70
C ARG A 418 2.78 2.62 -13.32
N ALA A 419 3.67 2.62 -12.33
CA ALA A 419 3.37 3.20 -11.02
C ALA A 419 3.36 4.74 -11.07
N ASP A 420 4.16 5.34 -11.96
CA ASP A 420 4.38 6.79 -12.06
C ASP A 420 3.58 7.48 -13.19
N GLN A 421 2.59 6.82 -13.77
CA GLN A 421 1.80 7.31 -14.92
C GLN A 421 1.21 8.72 -14.67
N SER A 422 0.75 8.96 -13.44
CA SER A 422 0.18 10.25 -13.05
C SER A 422 1.24 11.37 -13.04
N ALA A 423 2.46 11.05 -12.60
CA ALA A 423 3.55 12.01 -12.56
C ALA A 423 4.02 12.38 -13.97
N PHE A 424 4.21 11.39 -14.87
CA PHE A 424 4.58 11.66 -16.26
C PHE A 424 3.50 12.43 -17.04
N SER A 425 2.23 12.11 -16.82
CA SER A 425 1.11 12.87 -17.42
C SER A 425 1.09 14.32 -16.94
N TYR A 426 1.45 14.57 -15.67
CA TYR A 426 1.57 15.92 -15.14
C TYR A 426 2.80 16.65 -15.69
N ILE A 427 3.95 15.97 -15.80
CA ILE A 427 5.15 16.58 -16.40
C ILE A 427 4.92 16.89 -17.88
N LEU A 428 4.17 16.06 -18.62
CA LEU A 428 3.76 16.36 -20.00
C LEU A 428 2.97 17.67 -20.08
N LYS A 429 2.00 17.84 -19.18
CA LYS A 429 1.23 19.09 -19.06
C LYS A 429 2.14 20.29 -18.77
N LEU A 430 3.12 20.15 -17.88
CA LEU A 430 4.10 21.22 -17.60
C LEU A 430 4.99 21.50 -18.81
N ALA A 431 5.50 20.47 -19.47
CA ALA A 431 6.37 20.58 -20.64
C ALA A 431 5.68 21.37 -21.77
N LEU A 432 4.40 21.10 -22.02
CA LEU A 432 3.59 21.84 -23.00
C LEU A 432 3.45 23.32 -22.61
N ARG A 433 3.11 23.61 -21.35
CA ARG A 433 2.96 24.99 -20.85
C ARG A 433 4.24 25.81 -20.90
N GLN A 434 5.38 25.17 -20.63
CA GLN A 434 6.70 25.81 -20.61
C GLN A 434 7.36 25.86 -22.00
N GLY A 435 6.70 25.35 -23.05
CA GLY A 435 7.26 25.31 -24.40
C GLY A 435 8.44 24.33 -24.56
N ALA A 436 8.54 23.32 -23.69
CA ALA A 436 9.54 22.25 -23.76
C ALA A 436 9.10 21.15 -24.74
N PHE A 437 8.84 21.54 -26.00
CA PHE A 437 8.17 20.67 -26.99
C PHE A 437 8.91 19.37 -27.29
N ALA A 438 10.24 19.37 -27.35
CA ALA A 438 11.03 18.15 -27.56
C ALA A 438 10.87 17.13 -26.41
N ALA A 439 10.72 17.61 -25.17
CA ALA A 439 10.45 16.77 -24.01
C ALA A 439 8.99 16.30 -24.00
N ALA A 440 8.04 17.17 -24.38
CA ALA A 440 6.64 16.82 -24.51
C ALA A 440 6.43 15.71 -25.56
N VAL A 441 7.14 15.76 -26.69
CA VAL A 441 7.13 14.72 -27.73
C VAL A 441 7.62 13.39 -27.19
N GLN A 442 8.76 13.37 -26.47
CA GLN A 442 9.30 12.14 -25.86
C GLN A 442 8.35 11.55 -24.81
N LEU A 443 7.71 12.40 -24.00
CA LEU A 443 6.72 11.97 -23.02
C LEU A 443 5.47 11.42 -23.67
N LEU A 444 4.93 12.08 -24.70
CA LEU A 444 3.74 11.62 -25.38
C LEU A 444 4.03 10.31 -26.12
N ASP A 445 5.19 10.18 -26.78
CA ASP A 445 5.65 8.93 -27.39
C ASP A 445 5.72 7.81 -26.35
N HIS A 446 6.36 8.05 -25.20
CA HIS A 446 6.44 7.07 -24.13
C HIS A 446 5.07 6.66 -23.57
N LEU A 447 4.19 7.64 -23.29
CA LEU A 447 2.88 7.40 -22.70
C LEU A 447 1.92 6.69 -23.67
N THR A 448 2.13 6.85 -24.97
CA THR A 448 1.32 6.22 -26.03
C THR A 448 2.02 5.03 -26.70
N ARG A 449 3.14 4.55 -26.14
CA ARG A 449 3.87 3.40 -26.66
C ARG A 449 3.10 2.10 -26.39
N PRO A 450 2.81 1.28 -27.41
CA PRO A 450 2.11 0.02 -27.22
C PRO A 450 3.02 -1.05 -26.59
N TYR A 451 2.45 -1.91 -25.73
CA TYR A 451 3.13 -3.07 -25.16
C TYR A 451 2.17 -4.27 -25.02
N SER A 452 2.72 -5.49 -24.99
CA SER A 452 1.93 -6.71 -24.85
C SER A 452 1.57 -6.99 -23.38
N ILE A 453 0.29 -7.28 -23.14
CA ILE A 453 -0.24 -7.79 -21.88
C ILE A 453 -0.69 -9.23 -22.14
N LEU A 454 -0.19 -10.18 -21.36
CA LEU A 454 -0.62 -11.57 -21.42
C LEU A 454 -1.71 -11.81 -20.38
N LYS A 455 -2.85 -12.35 -20.81
CA LYS A 455 -3.97 -12.74 -19.95
C LYS A 455 -4.33 -14.20 -20.20
N GLU A 456 -4.85 -14.88 -19.17
CA GLU A 456 -5.48 -16.18 -19.39
C GLU A 456 -6.81 -15.97 -20.12
N ALA A 457 -7.00 -16.69 -21.23
CA ALA A 457 -8.23 -16.64 -22.01
C ALA A 457 -9.40 -17.15 -21.16
N ILE A 458 -10.56 -16.49 -21.27
CA ILE A 458 -11.80 -17.01 -20.71
C ILE A 458 -12.22 -18.19 -21.57
N ALA A 459 -12.13 -19.41 -21.03
CA ALA A 459 -12.57 -20.61 -21.73
C ALA A 459 -14.10 -20.58 -21.89
N PHE A 460 -14.56 -20.60 -23.14
CA PHE A 460 -15.95 -20.94 -23.42
C PHE A 460 -16.18 -22.43 -23.12
N PRO A 461 -17.34 -22.82 -22.58
CA PRO A 461 -17.58 -24.16 -22.04
C PRO A 461 -17.36 -25.35 -22.99
N ASP A 462 -17.22 -25.11 -24.30
CA ASP A 462 -16.99 -26.14 -25.32
C ASP A 462 -15.53 -26.29 -25.79
N GLU A 463 -14.59 -25.43 -25.35
CA GLU A 463 -13.16 -25.58 -25.71
C GLU A 463 -12.39 -26.35 -24.63
N ASN A 464 -12.36 -27.68 -24.78
CA ASN A 464 -11.62 -28.59 -23.91
C ASN A 464 -10.17 -28.74 -24.41
N ASP A 465 -9.36 -27.68 -24.31
CA ASP A 465 -7.90 -27.83 -24.36
C ASP A 465 -7.21 -26.67 -23.60
N GLY A 466 -6.04 -26.96 -23.02
CA GLY A 466 -5.44 -26.24 -21.89
C GLY A 466 -5.31 -24.71 -21.96
N ARG A 467 -5.13 -24.10 -20.78
CA ARG A 467 -4.89 -22.66 -20.50
C ARG A 467 -4.34 -21.89 -21.70
N LYS A 468 -5.24 -21.37 -22.55
CA LYS A 468 -4.89 -20.50 -23.68
C LYS A 468 -4.46 -19.16 -23.12
N ILE A 469 -3.32 -18.65 -23.58
CA ILE A 469 -2.85 -17.30 -23.24
C ILE A 469 -3.29 -16.39 -24.39
N GLU A 470 -4.04 -15.34 -24.07
CA GLU A 470 -4.39 -14.26 -24.98
C GLU A 470 -3.47 -13.06 -24.77
N MET A 471 -3.20 -12.32 -25.85
CA MET A 471 -2.42 -11.09 -25.82
C MET A 471 -3.36 -9.90 -26.04
N GLU A 472 -3.20 -8.88 -25.22
CA GLU A 472 -3.86 -7.59 -25.39
C GLU A 472 -2.79 -6.49 -25.52
N ILE A 473 -3.10 -5.44 -26.27
CA ILE A 473 -2.22 -4.27 -26.38
C ILE A 473 -2.55 -3.30 -25.24
N GLY A 474 -1.58 -3.04 -24.39
CA GLY A 474 -1.63 -2.00 -23.37
C GLY A 474 -0.91 -0.73 -23.80
N PHE A 475 -1.28 0.39 -23.16
CA PHE A 475 -0.60 1.69 -23.26
C PHE A 475 -0.22 2.20 -21.87
N CYS A 476 0.86 2.98 -21.80
CA CYS A 476 1.36 3.47 -20.51
C CYS A 476 0.48 4.57 -19.91
N GLY A 477 -0.17 5.40 -20.71
CA GLY A 477 -1.00 6.50 -20.23
C GLY A 477 -2.50 6.19 -20.20
N ASP A 478 -3.17 6.78 -19.20
CA ASP A 478 -4.62 6.79 -19.09
C ASP A 478 -5.26 7.73 -20.12
N TYR A 479 -6.22 7.22 -20.90
CA TYR A 479 -6.91 7.96 -21.95
C TYR A 479 -7.48 9.29 -21.44
N HIS A 480 -8.27 9.27 -20.36
CA HIS A 480 -8.99 10.46 -19.90
C HIS A 480 -8.04 11.58 -19.50
N THR A 481 -6.96 11.23 -18.81
CA THR A 481 -5.93 12.18 -18.39
C THR A 481 -5.19 12.75 -19.59
N LEU A 482 -4.74 11.90 -20.50
CA LEU A 482 -3.98 12.35 -21.67
C LEU A 482 -4.84 13.17 -22.65
N LYS A 483 -6.09 12.74 -22.92
CA LYS A 483 -7.02 13.47 -23.78
C LYS A 483 -7.26 14.88 -23.27
N ARG A 484 -7.46 15.03 -21.96
CA ARG A 484 -7.62 16.34 -21.32
C ARG A 484 -6.37 17.22 -21.44
N VAL A 485 -5.17 16.64 -21.33
CA VAL A 485 -3.90 17.37 -21.52
C VAL A 485 -3.73 17.77 -22.99
N TRP A 486 -4.00 16.85 -23.93
CA TRP A 486 -3.94 17.10 -25.37
C TRP A 486 -4.90 18.21 -25.79
N ASP A 487 -6.17 18.14 -25.42
CA ASP A 487 -7.16 19.14 -25.84
C ASP A 487 -6.87 20.55 -25.28
N LYS A 488 -6.42 20.63 -24.02
CA LYS A 488 -6.23 21.92 -23.35
C LYS A 488 -4.86 22.55 -23.59
N GLU A 489 -3.82 21.74 -23.73
CA GLU A 489 -2.44 22.20 -23.73
C GLU A 489 -1.69 21.73 -24.99
N GLY A 490 -2.02 20.58 -25.58
CA GLY A 490 -1.37 20.07 -26.80
C GLY A 490 -1.85 20.76 -28.09
N LYS A 491 -3.15 20.66 -28.38
CA LYS A 491 -3.81 21.23 -29.57
C LYS A 491 -3.47 22.70 -29.84
N PRO A 492 -3.46 23.61 -28.84
CA PRO A 492 -3.09 25.00 -29.08
C PRO A 492 -1.67 25.22 -29.61
N HIS A 493 -0.76 24.25 -29.43
CA HIS A 493 0.64 24.30 -29.82
C HIS A 493 0.98 23.42 -31.02
N LEU A 494 0.00 23.08 -31.86
CA LEU A 494 0.23 22.34 -33.11
C LEU A 494 1.32 22.95 -34.04
N PRO A 495 1.48 24.29 -34.15
CA PRO A 495 2.56 24.87 -34.96
C PRO A 495 3.97 24.42 -34.58
N ASP A 496 4.20 24.13 -33.30
CA ASP A 496 5.50 23.68 -32.79
C ASP A 496 5.58 22.15 -32.67
N LEU A 497 4.43 21.48 -32.56
CA LEU A 497 4.34 20.05 -32.25
C LEU A 497 4.10 19.16 -33.47
N ALA A 498 3.35 19.60 -34.48
CA ALA A 498 2.82 18.72 -35.52
C ALA A 498 3.93 17.96 -36.27
N PHE A 499 5.00 18.66 -36.68
CA PHE A 499 6.12 18.03 -37.39
C PHE A 499 6.99 17.14 -36.49
N LEU A 500 7.06 17.43 -35.19
CA LEU A 500 7.84 16.64 -34.23
C LEU A 500 7.09 15.37 -33.79
N LEU A 501 5.77 15.45 -33.65
CA LEU A 501 4.93 14.35 -33.19
C LEU A 501 4.58 13.35 -34.28
N TRP A 502 4.39 13.82 -35.52
CA TRP A 502 3.94 12.95 -36.61
C TRP A 502 4.75 11.64 -36.76
N PRO A 503 6.10 11.65 -36.74
CA PRO A 503 6.87 10.41 -36.81
C PRO A 503 6.58 9.43 -35.67
N ALA A 504 6.47 9.94 -34.43
CA ALA A 504 6.19 9.12 -33.25
C ALA A 504 4.79 8.52 -33.27
N LEU A 505 3.78 9.31 -33.66
CA LEU A 505 2.39 8.86 -33.78
C LEU A 505 2.24 7.75 -34.83
N VAL A 506 2.84 7.94 -36.01
CA VAL A 506 2.84 6.93 -37.09
C VAL A 506 3.59 5.67 -36.64
N GLN A 507 4.72 5.83 -35.96
CA GLN A 507 5.49 4.70 -35.43
C GLN A 507 4.67 3.91 -34.41
N ASN A 508 4.01 4.54 -33.45
CA ASN A 508 3.23 3.84 -32.42
C ASN A 508 1.99 3.14 -32.98
N LEU A 509 1.29 3.74 -33.94
CA LEU A 509 0.21 3.08 -34.67
C LEU A 509 0.72 1.85 -35.45
N ASN A 510 1.86 1.98 -36.13
CA ASN A 510 2.46 0.87 -36.86
C ASN A 510 2.98 -0.24 -35.93
N GLN A 511 3.59 0.10 -34.79
CA GLN A 511 4.03 -0.88 -33.80
C GLN A 511 2.86 -1.64 -33.19
N SER A 512 1.74 -0.96 -32.93
CA SER A 512 0.52 -1.61 -32.43
C SER A 512 0.00 -2.65 -33.43
N PHE A 513 -0.04 -2.30 -34.71
CA PHE A 513 -0.38 -3.25 -35.78
C PHE A 513 0.59 -4.44 -35.87
N LEU A 514 1.90 -4.20 -35.82
CA LEU A 514 2.92 -5.26 -35.89
C LEU A 514 2.85 -6.22 -34.69
N LEU A 515 2.55 -5.71 -33.49
CA LEU A 515 2.33 -6.54 -32.30
C LEU A 515 1.09 -7.43 -32.46
N SER A 516 -0.03 -6.88 -32.95
CA SER A 516 -1.24 -7.66 -33.26
C SER A 516 -0.97 -8.75 -34.30
N CYS A 517 -0.25 -8.42 -35.38
CA CYS A 517 0.14 -9.38 -36.42
C CYS A 517 1.01 -10.52 -35.86
N SER A 518 1.93 -10.22 -34.93
CA SER A 518 2.82 -11.21 -34.33
C SER A 518 2.08 -12.28 -33.52
N TRP A 519 0.86 -11.98 -33.08
CA TRP A 519 -0.03 -12.89 -32.34
C TRP A 519 -1.21 -13.40 -33.19
N GLY A 520 -1.19 -13.17 -34.50
CA GLY A 520 -2.28 -13.59 -35.40
C GLY A 520 -3.59 -12.82 -35.20
N MET A 521 -3.56 -11.70 -34.48
CA MET A 521 -4.72 -10.86 -34.17
C MET A 521 -4.96 -9.76 -35.20
N ALA A 522 -4.09 -9.58 -36.20
CA ALA A 522 -4.29 -8.62 -37.28
C ALA A 522 -3.73 -9.16 -38.60
N THR A 523 -4.26 -8.63 -39.70
CA THR A 523 -3.83 -8.86 -41.07
C THR A 523 -3.88 -7.55 -41.85
N ALA A 524 -3.31 -7.51 -43.06
CA ALA A 524 -3.43 -6.33 -43.93
C ALA A 524 -4.88 -5.96 -44.30
N GLN A 525 -5.85 -6.87 -44.09
CA GLN A 525 -7.27 -6.66 -44.40
C GLN A 525 -8.13 -6.50 -43.16
N TRP A 526 -7.60 -6.67 -41.95
CA TRP A 526 -8.36 -6.56 -40.70
C TRP A 526 -7.42 -6.27 -39.53
N ASP A 527 -7.73 -5.27 -38.73
CA ASP A 527 -6.97 -4.91 -37.53
C ASP A 527 -7.96 -4.48 -36.43
N PRO A 528 -7.86 -5.04 -35.20
CA PRO A 528 -8.79 -4.75 -34.11
C PRO A 528 -8.78 -3.28 -33.70
N LEU A 529 -7.63 -2.59 -33.77
CA LEU A 529 -7.54 -1.17 -33.44
C LEU A 529 -8.32 -0.32 -34.46
N SER A 530 -8.22 -0.65 -35.74
CA SER A 530 -9.07 -0.05 -36.77
C SER A 530 -10.54 -0.41 -36.62
N MET A 531 -10.87 -1.58 -36.08
CA MET A 531 -12.26 -1.98 -35.86
C MET A 531 -12.91 -1.16 -34.74
N HIS A 532 -12.20 -0.91 -33.64
CA HIS A 532 -12.74 -0.16 -32.49
C HIS A 532 -13.03 1.31 -32.79
N ARG A 533 -12.35 1.89 -33.79
CA ARG A 533 -12.60 3.28 -34.21
C ARG A 533 -13.61 3.36 -35.36
N SER A 534 -14.77 3.96 -35.13
CA SER A 534 -15.83 4.07 -36.14
C SER A 534 -15.48 5.09 -37.23
N ALA A 535 -14.96 6.26 -36.85
CA ALA A 535 -14.54 7.30 -37.79
C ALA A 535 -13.24 7.99 -37.36
N ILE A 536 -12.45 8.54 -38.29
CA ILE A 536 -11.27 9.35 -37.93
C ILE A 536 -11.68 10.67 -37.25
N GLU A 537 -12.68 11.37 -37.78
CA GLU A 537 -13.30 12.53 -37.14
C GLU A 537 -14.14 12.16 -35.90
N PRO A 538 -14.46 13.12 -35.00
CA PRO A 538 -15.33 12.84 -33.86
C PRO A 538 -16.69 12.28 -34.27
N HIS A 539 -17.12 11.19 -33.62
CA HIS A 539 -18.31 10.44 -34.02
C HIS A 539 -19.06 9.88 -32.80
N ASP A 540 -20.39 9.82 -32.90
CA ASP A 540 -21.27 9.44 -31.78
C ASP A 540 -21.06 8.00 -31.30
N GLN A 541 -20.47 7.14 -32.12
CA GLN A 541 -20.20 5.75 -31.76
C GLN A 541 -18.89 5.56 -30.99
N ASP A 542 -18.00 6.55 -31.00
CA ASP A 542 -16.70 6.49 -30.34
C ASP A 542 -16.79 7.08 -28.91
N GLN A 543 -17.98 6.98 -28.28
CA GLN A 543 -18.28 7.51 -26.93
C GLN A 543 -17.57 6.75 -25.79
N PHE A 544 -17.07 5.55 -26.06
CA PHE A 544 -16.30 4.74 -25.12
C PHE A 544 -14.87 4.54 -25.62
N PRO A 545 -14.03 5.59 -25.57
CA PRO A 545 -12.69 5.56 -26.14
C PRO A 545 -11.69 4.77 -25.28
N HIS A 546 -10.70 4.22 -25.97
CA HIS A 546 -9.52 3.56 -25.43
C HIS A 546 -8.27 4.43 -25.58
N SER A 547 -7.15 4.06 -24.96
CA SER A 547 -5.92 4.90 -24.97
C SER A 547 -5.36 5.14 -26.39
N GLU A 548 -5.55 4.20 -27.33
CA GLU A 548 -5.18 4.34 -28.73
C GLU A 548 -5.95 5.44 -29.48
N ASP A 549 -7.16 5.82 -29.02
CA ASP A 549 -7.95 6.88 -29.65
C ASP A 549 -7.23 8.23 -29.60
N LEU A 550 -6.40 8.44 -28.59
CA LEU A 550 -5.55 9.63 -28.52
C LEU A 550 -4.51 9.67 -29.65
N LEU A 551 -3.92 8.53 -30.01
CA LEU A 551 -2.96 8.46 -31.12
C LEU A 551 -3.64 8.85 -32.44
N ILE A 552 -4.86 8.38 -32.65
CA ILE A 552 -5.67 8.68 -33.83
C ILE A 552 -6.05 10.16 -33.86
N ASP A 553 -6.57 10.68 -32.75
CA ASP A 553 -6.95 12.09 -32.63
C ASP A 553 -5.75 13.01 -32.83
N ALA A 554 -4.62 12.74 -32.17
CA ALA A 554 -3.41 13.54 -32.31
C ALA A 554 -2.84 13.47 -33.74
N ALA A 555 -2.86 12.31 -34.38
CA ALA A 555 -2.40 12.15 -35.76
C ALA A 555 -3.31 12.90 -36.74
N ARG A 556 -4.63 12.82 -36.57
CA ARG A 556 -5.61 13.59 -37.33
C ARG A 556 -5.36 15.09 -37.19
N ASP A 557 -5.26 15.58 -35.95
CA ASP A 557 -5.10 17.01 -35.68
C ASP A 557 -3.76 17.54 -36.26
N CYS A 558 -2.68 16.77 -36.17
CA CYS A 558 -1.39 17.11 -36.81
C CYS A 558 -1.51 17.15 -38.33
N LEU A 559 -2.17 16.16 -38.93
CA LEU A 559 -2.36 16.07 -40.38
C LEU A 559 -3.22 17.20 -40.93
N GLU A 560 -4.37 17.49 -40.29
CA GLU A 560 -5.25 18.61 -40.67
C GLU A 560 -4.53 19.95 -40.59
N TRP A 561 -3.80 20.19 -39.49
CA TRP A 561 -3.00 21.39 -39.32
C TRP A 561 -1.93 21.53 -40.42
N ALA A 562 -1.21 20.44 -40.72
CA ALA A 562 -0.20 20.45 -41.79
C ALA A 562 -0.81 20.66 -43.17
N LEU A 563 -2.00 20.12 -43.45
CA LEU A 563 -2.70 20.35 -44.72
C LEU A 563 -3.13 21.80 -44.90
N GLU A 564 -3.50 22.49 -43.82
CA GLU A 564 -3.88 23.91 -43.85
C GLU A 564 -2.67 24.85 -43.93
N ASN A 565 -1.59 24.55 -43.19
CA ASN A 565 -0.46 25.47 -43.00
C ASN A 565 0.78 25.11 -43.83
N SER A 566 0.92 23.86 -44.28
CA SER A 566 2.06 23.36 -45.08
C SER A 566 1.62 22.25 -46.04
N PRO A 567 0.84 22.59 -47.08
CA PRO A 567 0.10 21.62 -47.89
C PRO A 567 0.97 20.56 -48.58
N GLU A 568 2.19 20.92 -48.97
CA GLU A 568 3.16 20.00 -49.58
C GLU A 568 3.59 18.91 -48.60
N VAL A 569 3.82 19.27 -47.33
CA VAL A 569 4.18 18.32 -46.26
C VAL A 569 2.97 17.46 -45.90
N GLY A 570 1.79 18.06 -45.72
CA GLY A 570 0.55 17.32 -45.47
C GLY A 570 0.23 16.31 -46.58
N GLN A 571 0.46 16.67 -47.85
CA GLN A 571 0.31 15.75 -48.98
C GLN A 571 1.33 14.60 -48.92
N ALA A 572 2.59 14.88 -48.61
CA ALA A 572 3.61 13.84 -48.45
C ALA A 572 3.25 12.85 -47.31
N TRP A 573 2.63 13.35 -46.23
CA TRP A 573 2.13 12.50 -45.14
C TRP A 573 0.97 11.61 -45.56
N ILE A 574 0.02 12.13 -46.34
CA ILE A 574 -1.06 11.32 -46.94
C ILE A 574 -0.47 10.21 -47.81
N ASP A 575 0.48 10.55 -48.69
CA ASP A 575 1.05 9.57 -49.63
C ASP A 575 1.87 8.49 -48.91
N ALA A 576 2.61 8.86 -47.86
CA ALA A 576 3.32 7.92 -47.00
C ALA A 576 2.36 6.99 -46.24
N ALA A 577 1.36 7.55 -45.56
CA ALA A 577 0.39 6.78 -44.78
C ALA A 577 -0.46 5.85 -45.66
N ALA A 578 -0.81 6.28 -46.89
CA ALA A 578 -1.49 5.45 -47.87
C ALA A 578 -0.63 4.28 -48.38
N ALA A 579 0.70 4.39 -48.38
CA ALA A 579 1.59 3.33 -48.80
C ALA A 579 1.85 2.27 -47.71
N MET A 580 1.56 2.57 -46.45
CA MET A 580 1.76 1.65 -45.31
C MET A 580 0.66 0.58 -45.23
N GLU A 581 0.92 -0.52 -44.51
CA GLU A 581 -0.04 -1.62 -44.33
C GLU A 581 -1.15 -1.38 -43.28
N PRO A 582 -0.90 -0.73 -42.12
CA PRO A 582 -1.93 -0.55 -41.10
C PRO A 582 -3.14 0.21 -41.61
N LEU A 583 -4.34 -0.35 -41.38
CA LEU A 583 -5.59 0.24 -41.86
C LEU A 583 -5.87 1.62 -41.28
N LEU A 584 -5.58 1.85 -39.99
CA LEU A 584 -5.72 3.16 -39.36
C LEU A 584 -4.92 4.26 -40.07
N LEU A 585 -3.70 3.96 -40.53
CA LEU A 585 -2.87 4.92 -41.27
C LEU A 585 -3.45 5.21 -42.67
N ARG A 586 -3.96 4.18 -43.36
CA ARG A 586 -4.67 4.37 -44.64
C ARG A 586 -5.96 5.16 -44.46
N ARG A 587 -6.71 4.93 -43.38
CA ARG A 587 -7.92 5.71 -43.04
C ARG A 587 -7.57 7.17 -42.78
N LEU A 588 -6.52 7.45 -42.01
CA LEU A 588 -5.99 8.81 -41.82
C LEU A 588 -5.62 9.47 -43.16
N ALA A 589 -5.02 8.73 -44.09
CA ALA A 589 -4.69 9.23 -45.42
C ALA A 589 -5.94 9.59 -46.25
N VAL A 590 -6.97 8.74 -46.23
CA VAL A 590 -8.26 9.00 -46.92
C VAL A 590 -8.98 10.19 -46.29
N HIS A 591 -9.03 10.26 -44.96
CA HIS A 591 -9.58 11.42 -44.23
C HIS A 591 -8.86 12.71 -44.63
N GLY A 592 -7.52 12.72 -44.61
CA GLY A 592 -6.68 13.82 -45.05
C GLY A 592 -6.98 14.28 -46.48
N MET A 593 -7.11 13.33 -47.42
CA MET A 593 -7.49 13.62 -48.81
C MET A 593 -8.94 14.15 -48.93
N GLY A 594 -9.83 13.75 -48.02
CA GLY A 594 -11.18 14.29 -47.92
C GLY A 594 -11.19 15.78 -47.51
N VAL A 595 -10.41 16.13 -46.48
CA VAL A 595 -10.40 17.48 -45.88
C VAL A 595 -9.49 18.48 -46.60
N THR A 596 -8.49 18.05 -47.37
CA THR A 596 -7.60 18.99 -48.08
C THR A 596 -8.37 19.91 -49.03
N THR A 597 -8.10 21.21 -48.97
CA THR A 597 -8.73 22.24 -49.84
C THR A 597 -7.90 22.54 -51.08
N HIS A 598 -6.67 22.05 -51.15
CA HIS A 598 -5.71 22.33 -52.23
C HIS A 598 -5.84 21.41 -53.45
N LYS A 599 -6.75 20.43 -53.40
CA LYS A 599 -7.03 19.48 -54.47
C LYS A 599 -8.49 19.61 -54.90
N ASP A 600 -8.73 19.63 -56.21
CA ASP A 600 -10.09 19.61 -56.76
C ASP A 600 -10.74 18.23 -56.61
N GLY A 601 -12.06 18.17 -56.80
CA GLY A 601 -12.82 16.93 -56.70
C GLY A 601 -12.30 15.84 -57.65
N ASN A 602 -11.82 16.22 -58.84
CA ASN A 602 -11.26 15.29 -59.81
C ASN A 602 -10.00 14.59 -59.30
N THR A 603 -9.06 15.35 -58.74
CA THR A 603 -7.80 14.80 -58.23
C THR A 603 -8.06 13.86 -57.06
N LYS A 604 -8.98 14.21 -56.16
CA LYS A 604 -9.35 13.37 -55.00
C LYS A 604 -9.93 12.03 -55.42
N ILE A 605 -10.88 12.02 -56.37
CA ILE A 605 -11.52 10.80 -56.86
C ILE A 605 -10.53 9.92 -57.62
N ARG A 606 -9.69 10.50 -58.49
CA ARG A 606 -8.65 9.75 -59.21
C ARG A 606 -7.67 9.10 -58.25
N TRP A 607 -7.18 9.84 -57.24
CA TRP A 607 -6.29 9.30 -56.22
C TRP A 607 -6.91 8.12 -55.48
N LEU A 608 -8.19 8.21 -55.10
CA LEU A 608 -8.89 7.12 -54.41
C LEU A 608 -8.99 5.85 -55.28
N ILE A 609 -9.26 6.01 -56.58
CA ILE A 609 -9.32 4.92 -57.56
C ILE A 609 -7.93 4.31 -57.78
N ASP A 610 -6.92 5.14 -58.02
CA ASP A 610 -5.54 4.72 -58.31
C ASP A 610 -4.92 3.92 -57.14
N LYS A 611 -5.27 4.28 -55.90
CA LYS A 611 -4.83 3.56 -54.70
C LYS A 611 -5.61 2.27 -54.44
N GLY A 612 -6.71 2.02 -55.16
CA GLY A 612 -7.56 0.84 -54.97
C GLY A 612 -8.33 0.83 -53.65
N PHE A 613 -8.53 2.00 -53.02
CA PHE A 613 -9.15 2.10 -51.69
C PHE A 613 -10.67 2.07 -51.70
N LEU A 614 -11.29 2.30 -52.87
CA LEU A 614 -12.74 2.43 -53.06
C LEU A 614 -13.56 1.27 -52.44
N PHE A 615 -13.01 0.06 -52.41
CA PHE A 615 -13.70 -1.15 -51.98
C PHE A 615 -13.12 -1.80 -50.73
N ILE A 616 -12.14 -1.18 -50.06
CA ILE A 616 -11.57 -1.71 -48.82
C ILE A 616 -12.62 -1.60 -47.71
N HIS A 617 -13.07 -2.76 -47.23
CA HIS A 617 -14.18 -2.89 -46.29
C HIS A 617 -14.00 -1.99 -45.06
N TRP A 618 -12.87 -2.09 -44.35
CA TRP A 618 -12.63 -1.37 -43.09
C TRP A 618 -12.24 0.11 -43.25
N MET A 619 -12.36 0.68 -44.46
CA MET A 619 -12.14 2.10 -44.74
C MET A 619 -13.41 2.79 -45.28
N LYS A 620 -14.54 2.08 -45.25
CA LYS A 620 -15.80 2.49 -45.90
C LYS A 620 -16.23 3.90 -45.49
N HIS A 621 -16.15 4.24 -44.20
CA HIS A 621 -16.58 5.53 -43.69
C HIS A 621 -15.84 6.69 -44.33
N GLU A 622 -14.50 6.69 -44.22
CA GLU A 622 -13.67 7.77 -44.75
C GLU A 622 -13.77 7.86 -46.28
N VAL A 623 -13.94 6.72 -46.98
CA VAL A 623 -14.17 6.68 -48.43
C VAL A 623 -15.48 7.36 -48.80
N PHE A 624 -16.57 7.04 -48.11
CA PHE A 624 -17.88 7.64 -48.34
C PHE A 624 -17.86 9.15 -48.05
N GLN A 625 -17.21 9.58 -46.98
CA GLN A 625 -17.06 10.99 -46.65
C GLN A 625 -16.21 11.76 -47.68
N LEU A 626 -15.12 11.16 -48.18
CA LEU A 626 -14.32 11.74 -49.27
C LEU A 626 -15.16 11.88 -50.54
N LEU A 627 -15.87 10.83 -50.94
CA LEU A 627 -16.73 10.86 -52.13
C LEU A 627 -17.83 11.91 -52.01
N LYS A 628 -18.50 12.02 -50.86
CA LYS A 628 -19.53 13.04 -50.59
C LYS A 628 -18.99 14.46 -50.78
N LYS A 629 -17.77 14.73 -50.34
CA LYS A 629 -17.13 16.06 -50.48
C LYS A 629 -16.59 16.31 -51.89
N ALA A 630 -16.08 15.29 -52.58
CA ALA A 630 -15.39 15.43 -53.86
C ALA A 630 -16.31 15.35 -55.09
N TYR A 631 -17.37 14.53 -55.03
CA TYR A 631 -18.25 14.24 -56.17
C TYR A 631 -18.93 15.49 -56.78
N PRO A 632 -19.47 16.46 -55.99
CA PRO A 632 -20.09 17.66 -56.55
C PRO A 632 -19.11 18.55 -57.33
N GLY A 633 -17.81 18.49 -57.03
CA GLY A 633 -16.77 19.26 -57.74
C GLY A 633 -16.13 18.53 -58.93
N ALA A 634 -16.51 17.28 -59.19
CA ALA A 634 -15.91 16.46 -60.24
C ALA A 634 -16.55 16.71 -61.62
N ASP A 635 -15.77 16.54 -62.68
CA ASP A 635 -16.26 16.68 -64.06
C ASP A 635 -17.27 15.56 -64.41
N PRO A 636 -18.23 15.82 -65.32
CA PRO A 636 -19.28 14.85 -65.65
C PRO A 636 -18.76 13.49 -66.16
N ALA A 637 -17.60 13.48 -66.85
CA ALA A 637 -17.01 12.27 -67.39
C ALA A 637 -16.46 11.36 -66.28
N LEU A 638 -15.76 11.93 -65.30
CA LEU A 638 -15.22 11.23 -64.14
C LEU A 638 -16.33 10.75 -63.21
N ARG A 639 -17.40 11.53 -63.02
CA ARG A 639 -18.58 11.08 -62.26
C ARG A 639 -19.17 9.82 -62.88
N LYS A 640 -19.40 9.82 -64.19
CA LYS A 640 -19.91 8.65 -64.91
C LYS A 640 -18.96 7.45 -64.81
N ALA A 641 -17.65 7.69 -64.98
CA ALA A 641 -16.63 6.65 -64.84
C ALA A 641 -16.62 6.04 -63.42
N LEU A 642 -16.71 6.87 -62.37
CA LEU A 642 -16.79 6.41 -60.99
C LEU A 642 -18.02 5.54 -60.75
N LEU A 643 -19.20 5.94 -61.23
CA LEU A 643 -20.42 5.14 -61.11
C LEU A 643 -20.25 3.78 -61.77
N THR A 644 -19.69 3.73 -62.99
CA THR A 644 -19.38 2.46 -63.68
C THR A 644 -18.40 1.61 -62.89
N ILE A 645 -17.31 2.20 -62.35
CA ILE A 645 -16.33 1.48 -61.54
C ILE A 645 -16.99 0.88 -60.29
N ILE A 646 -17.90 1.60 -59.62
CA ILE A 646 -18.67 1.12 -58.47
C ILE A 646 -19.52 -0.10 -58.87
N GLU A 647 -20.22 -0.03 -60.00
CA GLU A 647 -21.05 -1.14 -60.48
C GLU A 647 -20.22 -2.38 -60.79
N GLU A 648 -19.20 -2.23 -61.64
CA GLU A 648 -18.33 -3.33 -62.08
C GLU A 648 -17.58 -3.94 -60.89
N GLY A 649 -17.08 -3.11 -59.98
CA GLY A 649 -16.35 -3.56 -58.80
C GLY A 649 -17.22 -4.27 -57.76
N ILE A 650 -18.51 -3.94 -57.68
CA ILE A 650 -19.47 -4.69 -56.87
C ILE A 650 -19.86 -6.00 -57.57
N ASP A 651 -20.08 -5.97 -58.89
CA ASP A 651 -20.48 -7.13 -59.68
C ASP A 651 -19.39 -8.21 -59.77
N ALA A 652 -18.12 -7.81 -59.84
CA ALA A 652 -16.96 -8.70 -59.92
C ALA A 652 -16.67 -9.51 -58.64
N ARG A 653 -17.37 -9.23 -57.52
CA ARG A 653 -17.16 -9.97 -56.27
C ARG A 653 -17.70 -11.41 -56.38
N PRO A 654 -16.90 -12.44 -56.05
CA PRO A 654 -17.32 -13.85 -56.13
C PRO A 654 -18.33 -14.17 -55.01
N GLU A 655 -19.38 -14.90 -55.34
CA GLU A 655 -20.45 -15.28 -54.38
C GLU A 655 -20.76 -16.78 -54.46
N LYS A 656 -21.19 -17.34 -53.32
CA LYS A 656 -21.52 -18.76 -53.13
C LYS A 656 -23.03 -19.03 -53.01
N ASP A 657 -23.90 -18.03 -53.19
CA ASP A 657 -25.30 -18.08 -52.73
C ASP A 657 -26.31 -17.49 -53.74
N GLU A 658 -27.58 -17.91 -53.68
CA GLU A 658 -28.65 -17.53 -54.63
C GLU A 658 -29.18 -16.08 -54.43
N GLU A 659 -29.01 -15.50 -53.23
CA GLU A 659 -29.43 -14.11 -52.90
C GLU A 659 -28.41 -13.02 -53.30
N ALA A 660 -27.32 -13.43 -53.92
CA ALA A 660 -26.22 -12.62 -54.45
C ALA A 660 -26.65 -11.33 -55.20
N PRO A 661 -27.60 -11.37 -56.17
CA PRO A 661 -27.96 -10.19 -56.97
C PRO A 661 -28.59 -9.06 -56.14
N ILE A 662 -29.36 -9.42 -55.11
CA ILE A 662 -30.06 -8.44 -54.25
C ILE A 662 -29.06 -7.72 -53.34
N ARG A 663 -28.09 -8.45 -52.76
CA ARG A 663 -27.02 -7.84 -51.93
C ARG A 663 -26.14 -6.89 -52.74
N LYS A 664 -25.83 -7.25 -54.00
CA LYS A 664 -25.12 -6.37 -54.93
C LYS A 664 -25.92 -5.11 -55.26
N ALA A 665 -27.22 -5.26 -55.54
CA ALA A 665 -28.12 -4.13 -55.76
C ALA A 665 -28.21 -3.21 -54.53
N TYR A 666 -28.27 -3.79 -53.32
CA TYR A 666 -28.31 -3.04 -52.06
C TYR A 666 -27.02 -2.23 -51.85
N LYS A 667 -25.84 -2.84 -52.05
CA LYS A 667 -24.54 -2.15 -51.97
C LYS A 667 -24.41 -1.02 -53.00
N LYS A 668 -24.84 -1.25 -54.25
CA LYS A 668 -24.87 -0.20 -55.29
C LYS A 668 -25.81 0.94 -54.90
N SER A 669 -27.00 0.60 -54.41
CA SER A 669 -27.99 1.57 -53.91
C SER A 669 -27.44 2.40 -52.76
N GLY A 670 -26.70 1.82 -51.82
CA GLY A 670 -26.05 2.55 -50.72
C GLY A 670 -25.07 3.62 -51.22
N PHE A 671 -24.14 3.26 -52.12
CA PHE A 671 -23.22 4.21 -52.75
C PHE A 671 -23.96 5.32 -53.51
N PHE A 672 -24.92 4.96 -54.36
CA PHE A 672 -25.63 5.95 -55.18
C PHE A 672 -26.56 6.84 -54.36
N HIS A 673 -27.21 6.29 -53.33
CA HIS A 673 -28.00 7.09 -52.40
C HIS A 673 -27.12 8.10 -51.69
N TRP A 674 -25.95 7.69 -51.19
CA TRP A 674 -24.99 8.59 -50.55
C TRP A 674 -24.50 9.71 -51.49
N LEU A 675 -24.19 9.37 -52.74
CA LEU A 675 -23.81 10.36 -53.76
C LEU A 675 -24.98 11.28 -54.15
N SER A 676 -26.22 10.78 -54.16
CA SER A 676 -27.42 11.59 -54.42
C SER A 676 -27.68 12.61 -53.33
N GLN A 677 -27.30 12.33 -52.08
CA GLN A 677 -27.34 13.32 -51.01
C GLN A 677 -26.27 14.41 -51.19
N ALA A 678 -25.13 14.07 -51.80
CA ALA A 678 -24.05 15.01 -52.07
C ALA A 678 -24.38 15.97 -53.24
N ASP A 679 -25.04 15.46 -54.29
CA ASP A 679 -25.48 16.23 -55.45
C ASP A 679 -26.90 15.79 -55.88
N PRO A 680 -27.96 16.37 -55.29
CA PRO A 680 -29.35 15.98 -55.54
C PRO A 680 -29.83 16.18 -56.99
N ASP A 681 -29.19 17.09 -57.72
CA ASP A 681 -29.56 17.43 -59.11
C ASP A 681 -28.84 16.55 -60.15
N CYS A 682 -28.01 15.60 -59.70
CA CYS A 682 -27.25 14.72 -60.58
C CYS A 682 -28.15 13.66 -61.23
N ARG A 683 -28.58 13.93 -62.47
CA ARG A 683 -29.41 13.02 -63.28
C ARG A 683 -28.83 11.62 -63.41
N GLU A 684 -27.51 11.49 -63.61
CA GLU A 684 -26.90 10.16 -63.78
C GLU A 684 -27.02 9.28 -62.53
N VAL A 685 -26.98 9.85 -61.33
CA VAL A 685 -27.16 9.08 -60.08
C VAL A 685 -28.64 8.72 -59.90
N ALA A 686 -29.54 9.66 -60.21
CA ALA A 686 -30.98 9.44 -60.15
C ALA A 686 -31.44 8.34 -61.12
N ASP A 687 -30.90 8.34 -62.35
CA ASP A 687 -31.19 7.34 -63.38
C ASP A 687 -30.70 5.94 -62.93
N ARG A 688 -29.49 5.82 -62.39
CA ARG A 688 -28.98 4.53 -61.87
C ARG A 688 -29.77 4.01 -60.67
N LEU A 689 -30.20 4.89 -59.76
CA LEU A 689 -31.10 4.51 -58.66
C LEU A 689 -32.48 4.07 -59.18
N ALA A 690 -33.00 4.71 -60.23
CA ALA A 690 -34.25 4.31 -60.88
C ALA A 690 -34.10 2.95 -61.59
N ASP A 691 -32.99 2.72 -62.29
CA ASP A 691 -32.67 1.45 -62.95
C ASP A 691 -32.62 0.30 -61.93
N ILE A 692 -31.95 0.49 -60.79
CA ILE A 692 -31.90 -0.51 -59.70
C ILE A 692 -33.31 -0.80 -59.17
N ARG A 693 -34.12 0.24 -58.93
CA ARG A 693 -35.51 0.08 -58.46
C ARG A 693 -36.39 -0.65 -59.48
N GLN A 694 -36.18 -0.40 -60.77
CA GLN A 694 -36.94 -1.03 -61.84
C GLN A 694 -36.52 -2.49 -62.05
N ALA A 695 -35.21 -2.78 -62.04
CA ALA A 695 -34.67 -4.14 -62.18
C ALA A 695 -35.09 -5.07 -61.03
N HIS A 696 -35.43 -4.50 -59.87
CA HIS A 696 -35.87 -5.22 -58.68
C HIS A 696 -37.29 -4.77 -58.22
N ALA A 697 -38.17 -4.50 -59.18
CA ALA A 697 -39.55 -4.08 -58.95
C ALA A 697 -40.35 -5.15 -58.17
N GLY A 698 -40.39 -5.00 -56.85
CA GLY A 698 -40.96 -5.98 -55.91
C GLY A 698 -40.27 -6.00 -54.54
N ILE A 699 -39.06 -5.42 -54.45
CA ILE A 699 -38.30 -5.26 -53.20
C ILE A 699 -38.25 -3.78 -52.82
N VAL A 700 -38.60 -3.46 -51.58
CA VAL A 700 -38.50 -2.09 -51.05
C VAL A 700 -37.05 -1.83 -50.62
N PHE A 701 -36.33 -1.01 -51.39
CA PHE A 701 -35.01 -0.51 -50.99
C PHE A 701 -35.19 0.73 -50.12
N GLU A 702 -35.31 0.53 -48.80
CA GLU A 702 -35.21 1.66 -47.86
C GLU A 702 -33.76 2.17 -47.82
N PRO A 703 -33.54 3.49 -47.79
CA PRO A 703 -32.19 4.04 -47.66
C PRO A 703 -31.60 3.62 -46.31
N GLU A 704 -30.46 2.92 -46.32
CA GLU A 704 -29.66 2.71 -45.11
C GLU A 704 -29.40 4.08 -44.45
N ALA A 705 -29.61 4.18 -43.14
CA ALA A 705 -29.38 5.41 -42.40
C ALA A 705 -27.88 5.77 -42.31
N HIS A 706 -27.01 4.75 -42.30
CA HIS A 706 -25.56 4.86 -42.15
C HIS A 706 -24.82 3.99 -43.19
N PRO A 707 -24.98 4.25 -44.50
CA PRO A 707 -24.38 3.43 -45.55
C PRO A 707 -22.86 3.58 -45.62
N ASP A 708 -22.31 4.60 -44.97
CA ASP A 708 -20.88 4.85 -44.83
C ASP A 708 -20.20 3.92 -43.80
N LEU A 709 -20.95 3.34 -42.85
CA LEU A 709 -20.38 2.51 -41.80
C LEU A 709 -20.48 1.01 -42.10
N ASN A 710 -19.59 0.24 -41.48
CA ASN A 710 -19.62 -1.23 -41.56
C ASN A 710 -20.56 -1.84 -40.51
N TYR A 711 -20.78 -1.13 -39.41
CA TYR A 711 -21.70 -1.49 -38.35
C TYR A 711 -22.10 -0.20 -37.60
N TRP A 712 -23.35 -0.08 -37.17
CA TRP A 712 -23.83 1.04 -36.33
C TRP A 712 -24.48 0.52 -35.03
N MET A 713 -23.86 0.83 -33.89
CA MET A 713 -24.36 0.68 -32.53
C MET A 713 -24.94 2.01 -32.02
N SER A 714 -26.21 2.02 -31.61
CA SER A 714 -26.83 3.14 -30.90
C SER A 714 -26.96 2.81 -29.41
N SER A 715 -26.59 3.74 -28.51
CA SER A 715 -26.86 3.65 -27.07
C SER A 715 -28.30 4.05 -26.71
N GLY A 716 -29.27 3.42 -27.37
CA GLY A 716 -30.40 2.87 -26.64
C GLY A 716 -29.98 1.48 -26.18
N GLY A 717 -30.62 0.86 -25.18
CA GLY A 717 -30.45 -0.59 -25.05
C GLY A 717 -30.62 -1.23 -26.43
N PHE A 718 -29.88 -2.30 -26.77
CA PHE A 718 -30.24 -3.18 -27.88
C PHE A 718 -31.64 -3.74 -27.58
N GLY A 719 -32.65 -2.90 -27.75
CA GLY A 719 -34.05 -3.21 -27.66
C GLY A 719 -34.35 -3.86 -28.98
N HIS A 720 -34.16 -5.18 -28.99
CA HIS A 720 -35.01 -6.10 -29.71
C HIS A 720 -36.25 -5.41 -30.31
N ARG A 721 -36.19 -5.00 -31.58
CA ARG A 721 -37.32 -4.35 -32.26
C ARG A 721 -38.37 -5.40 -32.55
N SER A 722 -39.65 -5.14 -32.24
CA SER A 722 -40.75 -6.05 -32.57
C SER A 722 -41.31 -5.75 -33.96
N PRO A 723 -41.70 -6.77 -34.75
CA PRO A 723 -42.35 -6.56 -36.04
C PRO A 723 -43.73 -5.91 -35.93
N HIS A 724 -44.33 -5.97 -34.73
CA HIS A 724 -45.63 -5.41 -34.44
C HIS A 724 -45.59 -4.61 -33.13
N SER A 725 -46.35 -3.52 -33.05
CA SER A 725 -46.52 -2.82 -31.76
C SER A 725 -47.44 -3.61 -30.83
N VAL A 726 -47.46 -3.24 -29.55
CA VAL A 726 -48.35 -3.87 -28.56
C VAL A 726 -49.82 -3.65 -28.96
N GLU A 727 -50.16 -2.46 -29.45
CA GLU A 727 -51.51 -2.11 -29.90
C GLU A 727 -51.95 -2.95 -31.11
N GLU A 728 -51.05 -3.25 -32.05
CA GLU A 728 -51.33 -4.11 -33.19
C GLU A 728 -51.57 -5.57 -32.79
N LEU A 729 -50.77 -6.09 -31.85
CA LEU A 729 -50.95 -7.44 -31.33
C LEU A 729 -52.29 -7.59 -30.58
N LEU A 730 -52.63 -6.59 -29.75
CA LEU A 730 -53.90 -6.56 -29.01
C LEU A 730 -55.12 -6.30 -29.91
N GLY A 731 -54.92 -5.82 -31.13
CA GLY A 731 -55.98 -5.60 -32.12
C GLY A 731 -56.63 -6.90 -32.65
N LYS A 732 -56.02 -8.07 -32.43
CA LYS A 732 -56.55 -9.39 -32.84
C LYS A 732 -56.34 -10.44 -31.74
N ARG A 733 -57.01 -11.58 -31.85
CA ARG A 733 -56.85 -12.69 -30.89
C ARG A 733 -55.54 -13.46 -31.12
N PRO A 734 -54.93 -14.05 -30.08
CA PRO A 734 -53.73 -14.88 -30.21
C PRO A 734 -53.86 -16.01 -31.25
N ALA A 735 -55.03 -16.64 -31.36
CA ALA A 735 -55.26 -17.71 -32.35
C ALA A 735 -55.10 -17.23 -33.80
N GLU A 736 -55.41 -15.96 -34.08
CA GLU A 736 -55.23 -15.35 -35.40
C GLU A 736 -53.76 -15.02 -35.69
N TRP A 737 -52.98 -14.74 -34.63
CA TRP A 737 -51.55 -14.52 -34.72
C TRP A 737 -50.71 -15.79 -34.62
N TRP A 738 -51.30 -16.92 -34.22
CA TRP A 738 -50.59 -18.13 -33.79
C TRP A 738 -49.51 -18.59 -34.77
N LYS A 739 -49.86 -18.74 -36.05
CA LYS A 739 -48.89 -19.17 -37.09
C LYS A 739 -47.73 -18.19 -37.22
N PHE A 740 -48.01 -16.89 -37.18
CA PHE A 740 -46.97 -15.87 -37.24
C PHE A 740 -46.10 -15.89 -35.98
N ILE A 741 -46.70 -15.90 -34.79
CA ILE A 741 -45.98 -15.90 -33.51
C ILE A 741 -45.10 -17.13 -33.37
N VAL A 742 -45.50 -18.31 -33.85
CA VAL A 742 -44.67 -19.52 -33.74
C VAL A 742 -43.57 -19.56 -34.79
N ASP A 743 -43.85 -19.16 -36.03
CA ASP A 743 -42.92 -19.29 -37.15
C ASP A 743 -41.91 -18.12 -37.23
N TYR A 744 -42.25 -16.97 -36.65
CA TYR A 744 -41.40 -15.78 -36.74
C TYR A 744 -40.10 -15.97 -35.96
N ARG A 745 -38.98 -15.94 -36.68
CA ARG A 745 -37.61 -15.89 -36.12
C ARG A 745 -36.99 -14.50 -36.25
N GLY A 746 -37.52 -13.65 -37.13
CA GLY A 746 -37.03 -12.29 -37.36
C GLY A 746 -35.58 -12.25 -37.82
N ASP A 747 -35.04 -11.04 -37.89
CA ASP A 747 -33.62 -10.81 -38.09
C ASP A 747 -32.98 -10.52 -36.71
N PRO A 748 -32.02 -11.34 -36.23
CA PRO A 748 -31.38 -11.12 -34.93
C PRO A 748 -30.52 -9.86 -34.85
N PHE A 749 -30.14 -9.25 -35.98
CA PHE A 749 -29.13 -8.19 -36.06
C PHE A 749 -29.64 -6.87 -36.65
N GLU A 750 -30.34 -6.85 -37.79
CA GLU A 750 -30.64 -5.60 -38.52
C GLU A 750 -32.14 -5.27 -38.69
N GLY A 751 -33.05 -6.06 -38.11
CA GLY A 751 -34.50 -5.86 -38.23
C GLY A 751 -35.28 -6.16 -36.97
N PRO A 752 -36.63 -6.19 -37.03
CA PRO A 752 -37.39 -6.74 -35.94
C PRO A 752 -37.01 -8.21 -35.73
N GLY A 753 -36.69 -8.57 -34.50
CA GLY A 753 -36.09 -9.86 -34.14
C GLY A 753 -37.05 -10.71 -33.32
N ARG A 754 -36.74 -12.02 -33.19
CA ARG A 754 -37.49 -12.93 -32.30
C ARG A 754 -37.63 -12.36 -30.91
N ASP A 755 -36.52 -11.94 -30.31
CA ASP A 755 -36.52 -11.37 -28.96
C ASP A 755 -37.33 -10.08 -28.84
N GLY A 756 -37.52 -9.36 -29.96
CA GLY A 756 -38.26 -8.10 -29.98
C GLY A 756 -39.74 -8.36 -29.98
N LEU A 757 -40.16 -9.28 -30.84
CA LEU A 757 -41.51 -9.83 -30.80
C LEU A 757 -41.82 -10.41 -29.41
N LEU A 758 -40.91 -11.18 -28.82
CA LEU A 758 -41.06 -11.74 -27.48
C LEU A 758 -41.23 -10.65 -26.40
N GLY A 759 -40.44 -9.57 -26.49
CA GLY A 759 -40.58 -8.39 -25.63
C GLY A 759 -41.95 -7.71 -25.76
N THR A 760 -42.43 -7.49 -26.98
CA THR A 760 -43.77 -6.92 -27.21
C THR A 760 -44.90 -7.88 -26.81
N ILE A 761 -44.73 -9.20 -26.99
CA ILE A 761 -45.68 -10.20 -26.48
C ILE A 761 -45.74 -10.14 -24.96
N ARG A 762 -44.60 -10.05 -24.27
CA ARG A 762 -44.56 -9.87 -22.81
C ARG A 762 -45.34 -8.63 -22.39
N GLU A 763 -45.16 -7.50 -23.08
CA GLU A 763 -45.91 -6.26 -22.82
C GLU A 763 -47.41 -6.41 -23.12
N ALA A 764 -47.79 -7.08 -24.20
CA ALA A 764 -49.19 -7.36 -24.54
C ALA A 764 -49.88 -8.23 -23.48
N VAL A 765 -49.21 -9.30 -23.02
CA VAL A 765 -49.67 -10.17 -21.93
C VAL A 765 -49.81 -9.38 -20.62
N GLN A 766 -48.92 -8.41 -20.38
CA GLN A 766 -48.98 -7.55 -19.20
C GLN A 766 -50.19 -6.58 -19.24
N GLN A 767 -50.55 -6.08 -20.42
CA GLN A 767 -51.66 -5.14 -20.61
C GLN A 767 -53.03 -5.83 -20.65
N ASP A 768 -53.15 -7.01 -21.27
CA ASP A 768 -54.40 -7.78 -21.38
C ASP A 768 -54.23 -9.24 -20.92
N PHE A 769 -54.82 -9.56 -19.76
CA PHE A 769 -54.79 -10.92 -19.21
C PHE A 769 -55.55 -11.94 -20.05
N ALA A 770 -56.68 -11.58 -20.65
CA ALA A 770 -57.48 -12.51 -21.44
C ALA A 770 -56.73 -12.91 -22.72
N TRP A 771 -56.04 -11.95 -23.33
CA TRP A 771 -55.14 -12.19 -24.45
C TRP A 771 -54.00 -13.13 -24.05
N GLY A 772 -53.33 -12.87 -22.92
CA GLY A 772 -52.27 -13.75 -22.42
C GLY A 772 -52.75 -15.15 -22.00
N GLN A 773 -53.97 -15.27 -21.49
CA GLN A 773 -54.58 -16.56 -21.17
C GLN A 773 -54.84 -17.38 -22.43
N GLU A 774 -55.42 -16.79 -23.47
CA GLU A 774 -55.66 -17.50 -24.73
C GLU A 774 -54.33 -17.94 -25.39
N LEU A 775 -53.27 -17.13 -25.33
CA LEU A 775 -51.95 -17.53 -25.81
C LEU A 775 -51.38 -18.73 -25.02
N ALA A 776 -51.56 -18.76 -23.69
CA ALA A 776 -51.18 -19.89 -22.86
C ALA A 776 -51.99 -21.15 -23.16
N ASP A 777 -53.31 -21.02 -23.38
CA ASP A 777 -54.18 -22.14 -23.74
C ASP A 777 -53.75 -22.76 -25.10
N LEU A 778 -53.40 -21.93 -26.09
CA LEU A 778 -52.84 -22.41 -27.37
C LEU A 778 -51.51 -23.14 -27.21
N LEU A 779 -50.60 -22.62 -26.37
CA LEU A 779 -49.33 -23.32 -26.07
C LEU A 779 -49.56 -24.69 -25.42
N ILE A 780 -50.59 -24.82 -24.58
CA ILE A 780 -51.00 -26.11 -23.98
C ILE A 780 -51.59 -27.04 -25.04
N GLU A 781 -52.49 -26.55 -25.91
CA GLU A 781 -53.11 -27.33 -26.98
C GLU A 781 -52.07 -27.90 -27.97
N HIS A 782 -51.04 -27.12 -28.28
CA HIS A 782 -49.96 -27.53 -29.19
C HIS A 782 -48.84 -28.34 -28.51
N ALA A 783 -48.90 -28.50 -27.18
CA ALA A 783 -48.03 -29.38 -26.38
C ALA A 783 -46.51 -29.16 -26.56
N ASP A 784 -46.05 -27.92 -26.73
CA ASP A 784 -44.62 -27.57 -26.72
C ASP A 784 -44.24 -26.90 -25.38
N PRO A 785 -43.77 -27.69 -24.41
CA PRO A 785 -43.42 -27.18 -23.08
C PRO A 785 -42.05 -26.49 -23.04
N ALA A 786 -41.28 -26.43 -24.14
CA ALA A 786 -39.96 -25.79 -24.20
C ALA A 786 -39.97 -24.46 -24.98
N SER A 787 -41.15 -24.03 -25.42
CA SER A 787 -41.30 -22.79 -26.19
C SER A 787 -40.79 -21.56 -25.44
N ASP A 788 -40.00 -20.73 -26.12
CA ASP A 788 -39.53 -19.42 -25.67
C ASP A 788 -40.67 -18.43 -25.33
N LEU A 789 -41.87 -18.68 -25.84
CA LEU A 789 -43.08 -17.92 -25.54
C LEU A 789 -43.51 -18.06 -24.08
N TRP A 790 -43.28 -19.22 -23.45
CA TRP A 790 -43.67 -19.46 -22.06
C TRP A 790 -42.98 -18.49 -21.11
N ARG A 791 -41.68 -18.25 -21.30
CA ARG A 791 -40.93 -17.25 -20.52
C ARG A 791 -41.60 -15.88 -20.62
N ASN A 792 -41.98 -15.45 -21.82
CA ASN A 792 -42.56 -14.12 -22.05
C ASN A 792 -43.99 -14.00 -21.51
N VAL A 793 -44.79 -15.08 -21.58
CA VAL A 793 -46.11 -15.16 -20.94
C VAL A 793 -45.98 -15.05 -19.42
N LEU A 794 -45.07 -15.83 -18.81
CA LEU A 794 -44.84 -15.82 -17.36
C LEU A 794 -44.34 -14.45 -16.88
N HIS A 795 -43.36 -13.86 -17.58
CA HIS A 795 -42.83 -12.53 -17.26
C HIS A 795 -43.85 -11.40 -17.53
N GLY A 796 -44.77 -11.59 -18.48
CA GLY A 796 -45.88 -10.66 -18.74
C GLY A 796 -46.90 -10.69 -17.60
N TRP A 797 -47.32 -11.88 -17.17
CA TRP A 797 -48.20 -12.05 -16.00
C TRP A 797 -47.57 -11.54 -14.71
N TRP A 798 -46.25 -11.66 -14.56
CA TRP A 798 -45.52 -11.04 -13.45
C TRP A 798 -45.69 -9.51 -13.42
N GLY A 799 -45.63 -8.84 -14.58
CA GLY A 799 -45.83 -7.40 -14.71
C GLY A 799 -47.29 -6.94 -14.52
N ALA A 800 -48.26 -7.85 -14.71
CA ALA A 800 -49.68 -7.53 -14.69
C ALA A 800 -50.27 -7.34 -13.28
N ARG A 801 -51.35 -6.57 -13.17
CA ARG A 801 -52.18 -6.49 -11.95
C ARG A 801 -53.29 -7.52 -12.01
N LEU A 802 -53.06 -8.69 -11.42
CA LEU A 802 -53.98 -9.83 -11.49
C LEU A 802 -55.01 -9.84 -10.36
N SER A 803 -56.28 -10.03 -10.71
CA SER A 803 -57.34 -10.37 -9.76
C SER A 803 -57.15 -11.78 -9.20
N THR A 804 -57.90 -12.13 -8.14
CA THR A 804 -57.76 -13.48 -7.56
C THR A 804 -58.23 -14.61 -8.48
N ALA A 805 -59.21 -14.36 -9.35
CA ALA A 805 -59.63 -15.38 -10.31
C ALA A 805 -58.50 -15.65 -11.33
N GLN A 806 -57.86 -14.58 -11.81
CA GLN A 806 -56.74 -14.64 -12.74
C GLN A 806 -55.51 -15.32 -12.13
N TRP A 807 -55.14 -14.98 -10.88
CA TRP A 807 -54.09 -15.71 -10.15
C TRP A 807 -54.37 -17.21 -10.02
N LYS A 808 -55.63 -17.62 -9.85
CA LYS A 808 -55.99 -19.05 -9.79
C LYS A 808 -55.71 -19.74 -11.12
N ILE A 809 -55.99 -19.07 -12.24
CA ILE A 809 -55.72 -19.57 -13.59
C ILE A 809 -54.21 -19.73 -13.79
N VAL A 810 -53.44 -18.65 -13.59
CA VAL A 810 -51.96 -18.66 -13.72
C VAL A 810 -51.33 -19.81 -12.92
N LEU A 811 -51.66 -19.93 -11.63
CA LEU A 811 -51.13 -20.98 -10.76
C LEU A 811 -51.58 -22.39 -11.15
N THR A 812 -52.75 -22.55 -11.78
CA THR A 812 -53.22 -23.85 -12.28
C THR A 812 -52.46 -24.26 -13.53
N THR A 813 -52.23 -23.30 -14.45
CA THR A 813 -51.42 -23.51 -15.66
C THR A 813 -49.99 -23.96 -15.32
N MET A 814 -49.36 -23.31 -14.34
CA MET A 814 -48.01 -23.65 -13.88
C MET A 814 -47.91 -25.00 -13.13
N ASN A 815 -49.03 -25.59 -12.71
CA ASN A 815 -49.03 -26.88 -12.01
C ASN A 815 -48.93 -28.08 -12.98
N SER A 816 -48.58 -27.84 -14.25
CA SER A 816 -48.34 -28.88 -15.26
C SER A 816 -46.88 -29.37 -15.20
N GLU A 817 -46.68 -30.69 -15.27
CA GLU A 817 -45.34 -31.28 -15.12
C GLU A 817 -44.36 -30.89 -16.23
N GLY A 818 -44.84 -30.80 -17.48
CA GLY A 818 -44.02 -30.42 -18.63
C GLY A 818 -43.47 -28.99 -18.52
N LEU A 819 -44.32 -28.04 -18.14
CA LEU A 819 -43.92 -26.63 -18.01
C LEU A 819 -42.95 -26.43 -16.84
N THR A 820 -43.20 -27.14 -15.73
CA THR A 820 -42.36 -27.05 -14.53
C THR A 820 -40.94 -27.54 -14.77
N ARG A 821 -40.72 -28.53 -15.66
CA ARG A 821 -39.38 -29.04 -15.97
C ARG A 821 -38.55 -28.10 -16.84
N ASN A 822 -39.16 -27.36 -17.77
CA ASN A 822 -38.42 -26.55 -18.73
C ASN A 822 -38.26 -25.08 -18.32
N HIS A 823 -39.11 -24.55 -17.43
CA HIS A 823 -39.14 -23.12 -17.06
C HIS A 823 -38.97 -22.89 -15.55
N VAL A 824 -38.09 -23.66 -14.92
CA VAL A 824 -37.83 -23.64 -13.47
C VAL A 824 -37.49 -22.24 -12.94
N HIS A 825 -36.61 -21.51 -13.65
CA HIS A 825 -36.21 -20.15 -13.27
C HIS A 825 -37.38 -19.16 -13.31
N ASP A 826 -38.11 -19.13 -14.43
CA ASP A 826 -39.20 -18.18 -14.65
C ASP A 826 -40.36 -18.39 -13.67
N ILE A 827 -40.66 -19.66 -13.34
CA ILE A 827 -41.71 -20.01 -12.37
C ILE A 827 -41.27 -19.60 -10.96
N ALA A 828 -40.01 -19.85 -10.57
CA ALA A 828 -39.50 -19.45 -9.26
C ALA A 828 -39.55 -17.92 -9.08
N ASP A 829 -39.14 -17.16 -10.09
CA ASP A 829 -39.22 -15.69 -10.11
C ASP A 829 -40.65 -15.19 -9.93
N LEU A 830 -41.60 -15.74 -10.70
CA LEU A 830 -43.01 -15.36 -10.62
C LEU A 830 -43.59 -15.62 -9.22
N LEU A 831 -43.26 -16.76 -8.61
CA LEU A 831 -43.72 -17.12 -7.27
C LEU A 831 -43.17 -16.17 -6.21
N LEU A 832 -41.86 -15.93 -6.18
CA LEU A 832 -41.20 -15.04 -5.22
C LEU A 832 -41.77 -13.62 -5.32
N MET A 833 -41.74 -13.04 -6.52
CA MET A 833 -42.27 -11.70 -6.79
C MET A 833 -43.76 -11.60 -6.47
N GLY A 834 -44.53 -12.64 -6.79
CA GLY A 834 -45.95 -12.75 -6.48
C GLY A 834 -46.24 -12.72 -4.98
N VAL A 835 -45.31 -13.19 -4.15
CA VAL A 835 -45.46 -13.13 -2.69
C VAL A 835 -44.98 -11.81 -2.10
N GLU A 836 -43.96 -11.16 -2.67
CA GLU A 836 -43.42 -9.87 -2.22
C GLU A 836 -44.34 -8.68 -2.52
N LYS A 837 -45.02 -8.69 -3.67
CA LYS A 837 -45.96 -7.62 -4.04
C LYS A 837 -47.16 -7.56 -3.08
N LYS A 838 -47.52 -6.35 -2.62
CA LYS A 838 -48.68 -6.09 -1.74
C LYS A 838 -50.01 -6.58 -2.37
N GLU A 839 -50.15 -6.42 -3.68
CA GLU A 839 -51.29 -6.87 -4.50
C GLU A 839 -51.00 -8.16 -5.29
N GLY A 840 -50.00 -8.95 -4.87
CA GLY A 840 -49.63 -10.20 -5.51
C GLY A 840 -50.52 -11.39 -5.15
N ILE A 841 -49.96 -12.60 -5.09
CA ILE A 841 -50.70 -13.86 -4.87
C ILE A 841 -51.62 -13.74 -3.64
N PRO A 842 -52.94 -13.92 -3.81
CA PRO A 842 -53.91 -13.85 -2.73
C PRO A 842 -53.72 -14.99 -1.71
N VAL A 843 -53.93 -14.69 -0.43
CA VAL A 843 -53.72 -15.65 0.68
C VAL A 843 -54.46 -16.98 0.48
N ARG A 844 -55.66 -16.95 -0.10
CA ARG A 844 -56.47 -18.15 -0.39
C ARG A 844 -55.89 -19.07 -1.47
N LEU A 845 -54.94 -18.58 -2.25
CA LEU A 845 -54.26 -19.34 -3.32
C LEU A 845 -52.84 -19.78 -2.95
N LEU A 846 -52.32 -19.40 -1.78
CA LEU A 846 -50.97 -19.80 -1.35
C LEU A 846 -50.80 -21.32 -1.27
N SER A 847 -51.87 -22.07 -1.00
CA SER A 847 -51.85 -23.54 -1.02
C SER A 847 -51.64 -24.12 -2.42
N LEU A 848 -52.12 -23.43 -3.45
CA LEU A 848 -51.91 -23.82 -4.84
C LEU A 848 -50.50 -23.40 -5.28
N ALA A 849 -50.05 -22.20 -4.92
CA ALA A 849 -48.68 -21.74 -5.16
C ALA A 849 -47.63 -22.64 -4.49
N ASP A 850 -47.89 -23.13 -3.28
CA ASP A 850 -47.02 -24.11 -2.60
C ASP A 850 -46.93 -25.43 -3.37
N ARG A 851 -48.00 -25.89 -4.05
CA ARG A 851 -47.93 -27.11 -4.89
C ARG A 851 -47.01 -26.91 -6.09
N VAL A 852 -47.12 -25.77 -6.77
CA VAL A 852 -46.24 -25.42 -7.89
C VAL A 852 -44.78 -25.35 -7.41
N ALA A 853 -44.51 -24.63 -6.32
CA ALA A 853 -43.17 -24.53 -5.73
C ALA A 853 -42.55 -25.90 -5.40
N LYS A 854 -43.35 -26.86 -4.91
CA LYS A 854 -42.87 -28.23 -4.66
C LYS A 854 -42.50 -28.98 -5.93
N GLN A 855 -43.27 -28.82 -7.00
CA GLN A 855 -42.96 -29.48 -8.28
C GLN A 855 -41.66 -28.93 -8.83
N VAL A 856 -41.46 -27.60 -8.77
CA VAL A 856 -40.21 -26.95 -9.18
C VAL A 856 -39.03 -27.45 -8.32
N TRP A 857 -39.19 -27.53 -7.00
CA TRP A 857 -38.16 -28.08 -6.12
C TRP A 857 -37.82 -29.53 -6.44
N ALA A 858 -38.81 -30.37 -6.76
CA ALA A 858 -38.57 -31.77 -7.11
C ALA A 858 -37.76 -31.94 -8.41
N VAL A 859 -37.81 -30.96 -9.33
CA VAL A 859 -36.94 -30.95 -10.51
C VAL A 859 -35.51 -30.60 -10.09
N LEU A 860 -35.34 -29.49 -9.36
CA LEU A 860 -34.04 -29.00 -8.88
C LEU A 860 -33.30 -30.00 -7.98
N ALA A 861 -34.02 -30.75 -7.14
CA ALA A 861 -33.44 -31.73 -6.23
C ALA A 861 -32.83 -32.95 -6.96
N ASN A 862 -33.15 -33.15 -8.24
CA ASN A 862 -32.64 -34.24 -9.07
C ASN A 862 -31.54 -33.79 -10.06
N GLU A 863 -31.12 -32.51 -10.01
CA GLU A 863 -30.02 -32.00 -10.85
C GLU A 863 -28.66 -32.22 -10.16
N ASP A 864 -27.83 -33.07 -10.76
CA ASP A 864 -26.45 -33.32 -10.32
C ASP A 864 -25.48 -32.35 -11.03
N GLY A 865 -24.60 -31.69 -10.27
CA GLY A 865 -23.53 -30.84 -10.82
C GLY A 865 -22.51 -30.44 -9.76
N GLU A 866 -21.24 -30.27 -10.16
CA GLU A 866 -20.21 -29.71 -9.28
C GLU A 866 -20.43 -28.19 -9.12
N MET A 867 -20.46 -27.71 -7.88
CA MET A 867 -20.66 -26.29 -7.59
C MET A 867 -19.37 -25.66 -7.08
N GLU A 868 -18.88 -24.61 -7.76
CA GLU A 868 -17.77 -23.79 -7.28
C GLU A 868 -18.06 -23.16 -5.91
N ASP A 869 -17.03 -23.08 -5.06
CA ASP A 869 -17.13 -22.88 -3.61
C ASP A 869 -17.35 -21.40 -3.17
N ARG A 870 -17.23 -20.41 -4.08
CA ARG A 870 -17.23 -18.97 -3.76
C ARG A 870 -18.61 -18.29 -3.87
N ASP A 871 -18.86 -17.29 -3.00
CA ASP A 871 -20.05 -16.41 -2.93
C ASP A 871 -21.41 -17.15 -3.00
N ARG A 872 -21.65 -18.04 -2.04
CA ARG A 872 -22.83 -18.90 -2.04
C ARG A 872 -24.15 -18.19 -1.78
N LEU A 873 -24.19 -17.14 -0.95
CA LEU A 873 -25.45 -16.41 -0.71
C LEU A 873 -25.82 -15.56 -1.92
N GLY A 874 -24.86 -14.87 -2.55
CA GLY A 874 -25.10 -14.14 -3.81
C GLY A 874 -25.70 -15.06 -4.86
N ARG A 875 -25.08 -16.23 -5.08
CA ARG A 875 -25.60 -17.25 -5.99
C ARG A 875 -26.95 -17.83 -5.57
N ALA A 876 -27.18 -18.04 -4.27
CA ALA A 876 -28.44 -18.61 -3.79
C ALA A 876 -29.62 -17.70 -4.10
N ILE A 877 -29.47 -16.39 -3.94
CA ILE A 877 -30.54 -15.41 -4.19
C ILE A 877 -30.89 -15.35 -5.68
N ASP A 878 -29.91 -15.57 -6.58
CA ASP A 878 -30.16 -15.60 -8.03
C ASP A 878 -30.65 -16.96 -8.55
N HIS A 879 -30.41 -18.05 -7.81
CA HIS A 879 -30.76 -19.41 -8.20
C HIS A 879 -32.22 -19.79 -7.82
N PRO A 880 -32.93 -20.59 -8.64
CA PRO A 880 -34.33 -20.98 -8.38
C PRO A 880 -34.54 -21.63 -7.01
N ALA A 881 -33.60 -22.46 -6.56
CA ALA A 881 -33.69 -23.10 -5.24
C ALA A 881 -33.71 -22.07 -4.09
N GLY A 882 -32.82 -21.07 -4.11
CA GLY A 882 -32.84 -20.05 -3.06
C GLY A 882 -34.06 -19.13 -3.18
N LYS A 883 -34.48 -18.78 -4.40
CA LYS A 883 -35.74 -18.05 -4.63
C LYS A 883 -36.98 -18.77 -4.09
N LEU A 884 -37.04 -20.10 -4.20
CA LEU A 884 -38.11 -20.90 -3.60
C LEU A 884 -38.04 -20.90 -2.06
N ALA A 885 -36.84 -20.97 -1.49
CA ALA A 885 -36.64 -20.83 -0.05
C ALA A 885 -37.14 -19.47 0.46
N GLU A 886 -36.81 -18.38 -0.23
CA GLU A 886 -37.30 -17.03 0.05
C GLU A 886 -38.81 -16.90 -0.13
N PHE A 887 -39.37 -17.51 -1.19
CA PHE A 887 -40.81 -17.57 -1.42
C PHE A 887 -41.53 -18.19 -0.22
N TRP A 888 -41.06 -19.33 0.29
CA TRP A 888 -41.67 -19.97 1.47
C TRP A 888 -41.51 -19.14 2.74
N LEU A 889 -40.35 -18.48 2.94
CA LEU A 889 -40.11 -17.56 4.05
C LEU A 889 -41.07 -16.36 4.02
N ASN A 890 -41.21 -15.72 2.87
CA ASN A 890 -42.11 -14.58 2.68
C ASN A 890 -43.58 -15.00 2.80
N THR A 891 -43.93 -16.20 2.33
CA THR A 891 -45.27 -16.78 2.49
C THR A 891 -45.59 -17.04 3.97
N LEU A 892 -44.65 -17.57 4.74
CA LEU A 892 -44.77 -17.76 6.19
C LEU A 892 -44.96 -16.40 6.90
N SER A 893 -44.14 -15.41 6.56
CA SER A 893 -44.23 -14.04 7.09
C SER A 893 -45.61 -13.41 6.85
N ARG A 894 -46.15 -13.52 5.62
CA ARG A 894 -47.51 -13.04 5.29
C ARG A 894 -48.61 -13.80 6.01
N GLY A 895 -48.44 -15.11 6.18
CA GLY A 895 -49.38 -15.96 6.93
C GLY A 895 -49.48 -15.57 8.41
N ARG A 896 -48.34 -15.20 9.02
CA ARG A 896 -48.26 -14.84 10.44
C ARG A 896 -49.05 -13.59 10.82
N LYS A 897 -49.18 -12.61 9.91
CA LYS A 897 -50.01 -11.40 10.14
C LYS A 897 -51.48 -11.70 10.44
N LYS A 898 -51.95 -12.94 10.26
CA LYS A 898 -53.35 -13.38 10.45
C LYS A 898 -53.53 -14.47 11.51
N THR A 899 -52.47 -14.97 12.13
CA THR A 899 -52.51 -16.06 13.12
C THR A 899 -52.00 -15.57 14.48
N ASP A 900 -52.48 -16.16 15.57
CA ASP A 900 -52.00 -15.86 16.93
C ASP A 900 -50.48 -16.10 17.01
N PRO A 901 -49.66 -15.12 17.45
CA PRO A 901 -48.22 -15.28 17.64
C PRO A 901 -47.81 -16.49 18.49
N LYS A 902 -48.73 -17.03 19.30
CA LYS A 902 -48.51 -18.24 20.13
C LYS A 902 -48.61 -19.57 19.37
N GLN A 903 -49.21 -19.58 18.17
CA GLN A 903 -49.16 -20.75 17.31
C GLN A 903 -47.85 -20.70 16.53
N GLY A 904 -46.91 -21.60 16.86
CA GLY A 904 -45.60 -21.72 16.20
C GLY A 904 -45.67 -22.03 14.69
N MET A 905 -44.57 -22.46 14.08
CA MET A 905 -44.52 -22.62 12.63
C MET A 905 -45.55 -23.65 12.14
N PRO A 906 -46.44 -23.29 11.18
CA PRO A 906 -47.41 -24.23 10.64
C PRO A 906 -46.73 -25.48 10.06
N LYS A 907 -47.32 -26.66 10.29
CA LYS A 907 -46.75 -27.97 9.88
C LYS A 907 -46.23 -27.97 8.44
N ARG A 908 -47.00 -27.41 7.50
CA ARG A 908 -46.61 -27.33 6.09
C ARG A 908 -45.24 -26.68 5.86
N PHE A 909 -44.91 -25.60 6.57
CA PHE A 909 -43.63 -24.90 6.40
C PHE A 909 -42.50 -25.62 7.12
N ARG A 910 -42.79 -26.25 8.28
CA ARG A 910 -41.83 -27.16 8.91
C ARG A 910 -41.43 -28.29 7.98
N ASP A 911 -42.40 -28.90 7.29
CA ASP A 911 -42.13 -29.95 6.33
C ASP A 911 -41.30 -29.43 5.13
N ARG A 912 -41.55 -28.21 4.63
CA ARG A 912 -40.76 -27.59 3.54
C ARG A 912 -39.32 -27.29 3.96
N PHE A 913 -39.13 -26.60 5.08
CA PHE A 913 -37.78 -26.25 5.52
C PHE A 913 -36.99 -27.49 5.96
N THR A 914 -37.64 -28.49 6.54
CA THR A 914 -36.98 -29.78 6.85
C THR A 914 -36.58 -30.52 5.57
N MET A 915 -37.39 -30.45 4.51
CA MET A 915 -37.05 -30.97 3.18
C MET A 915 -35.79 -30.28 2.64
N ILE A 916 -35.73 -28.94 2.65
CA ILE A 916 -34.54 -28.17 2.21
C ILE A 916 -33.29 -28.57 3.00
N ILE A 917 -33.42 -28.63 4.33
CA ILE A 917 -32.29 -28.95 5.22
C ILE A 917 -31.74 -30.36 4.93
N SER A 918 -32.63 -31.30 4.62
CA SER A 918 -32.29 -32.72 4.43
C SER A 918 -31.85 -33.05 3.00
N ASP A 919 -31.95 -32.10 2.07
CA ASP A 919 -31.61 -32.27 0.66
C ASP A 919 -30.08 -32.20 0.48
N GLY A 920 -29.45 -33.31 0.09
CA GLY A 920 -28.00 -33.40 -0.06
C GLY A 920 -27.44 -32.74 -1.34
N GLY A 921 -28.31 -32.37 -2.29
CA GLY A 921 -27.91 -31.79 -3.57
C GLY A 921 -27.66 -30.28 -3.51
N ASN A 922 -27.39 -29.70 -4.68
CA ASN A 922 -27.10 -28.26 -4.84
C ASN A 922 -28.27 -27.38 -4.40
N ALA A 923 -29.51 -27.80 -4.68
CA ALA A 923 -30.71 -27.10 -4.25
C ALA A 923 -30.78 -26.98 -2.71
N GLY A 924 -30.49 -28.07 -2.01
CA GLY A 924 -30.40 -28.08 -0.55
C GLY A 924 -29.29 -27.18 -0.01
N ALA A 925 -28.11 -27.17 -0.65
CA ALA A 925 -26.99 -26.32 -0.24
C ALA A 925 -27.34 -24.82 -0.27
N LEU A 926 -27.92 -24.36 -1.39
CA LEU A 926 -28.35 -22.96 -1.54
C LEU A 926 -29.51 -22.62 -0.61
N GLY A 927 -30.47 -23.54 -0.46
CA GLY A 927 -31.60 -23.37 0.46
C GLY A 927 -31.15 -23.26 1.91
N ARG A 928 -30.16 -24.05 2.36
CA ARG A 928 -29.58 -23.95 3.71
C ARG A 928 -28.93 -22.59 3.96
N ALA A 929 -28.19 -22.04 2.99
CA ALA A 929 -27.61 -20.71 3.10
C ALA A 929 -28.70 -19.62 3.27
N VAL A 930 -29.78 -19.68 2.48
CA VAL A 930 -30.92 -18.75 2.61
C VAL A 930 -31.63 -18.90 3.95
N LEU A 931 -31.89 -20.12 4.42
CA LEU A 931 -32.53 -20.33 5.72
C LEU A 931 -31.64 -19.83 6.88
N ALA A 932 -30.32 -20.06 6.80
CA ALA A 932 -29.37 -19.58 7.79
C ALA A 932 -29.27 -18.04 7.83
N SER A 933 -29.39 -17.36 6.69
CA SER A 933 -29.42 -15.89 6.64
C SER A 933 -30.64 -15.32 7.37
N GLN A 934 -31.76 -16.07 7.40
CA GLN A 934 -33.01 -15.70 8.07
C GLN A 934 -33.21 -16.34 9.45
N LEU A 935 -32.14 -16.81 10.09
CA LEU A 935 -32.20 -17.54 11.37
C LEU A 935 -32.94 -16.78 12.47
N ARG A 936 -32.75 -15.44 12.56
CA ARG A 936 -33.48 -14.58 13.51
C ARG A 936 -34.99 -14.66 13.34
N PHE A 937 -35.46 -14.61 12.09
CA PHE A 937 -36.89 -14.67 11.79
C PHE A 937 -37.45 -16.04 12.18
N LEU A 938 -36.80 -17.11 11.76
CA LEU A 938 -37.24 -18.49 12.04
C LEU A 938 -37.25 -18.80 13.54
N PHE A 939 -36.21 -18.38 14.27
CA PHE A 939 -36.16 -18.51 15.73
C PHE A 939 -37.32 -17.78 16.42
N SER A 940 -37.67 -16.57 15.94
CA SER A 940 -38.81 -15.82 16.47
C SER A 940 -40.18 -16.43 16.15
N VAL A 941 -40.26 -17.32 15.15
CA VAL A 941 -41.49 -17.97 14.71
C VAL A 941 -41.68 -19.33 15.37
N ASP A 942 -40.63 -20.14 15.47
CA ASP A 942 -40.63 -21.45 16.11
C ASP A 942 -39.24 -21.77 16.67
N GLU A 943 -39.02 -21.37 17.92
CA GLU A 943 -37.77 -21.57 18.64
C GLU A 943 -37.39 -23.06 18.73
N ALA A 944 -38.35 -23.91 19.09
CA ALA A 944 -38.12 -25.34 19.29
C ALA A 944 -37.67 -26.03 17.99
N TRP A 945 -38.35 -25.75 16.87
CA TRP A 945 -37.93 -26.29 15.57
C TRP A 945 -36.56 -25.75 15.15
N THR A 946 -36.31 -24.46 15.34
CA THR A 946 -35.05 -23.82 14.94
C THR A 946 -33.84 -24.39 15.71
N LYS A 947 -34.00 -24.59 17.03
CA LYS A 947 -32.99 -25.26 17.88
C LYS A 947 -32.73 -26.71 17.50
N THR A 948 -33.76 -27.42 17.05
CA THR A 948 -33.65 -28.85 16.72
C THR A 948 -33.06 -29.10 15.33
N HIS A 949 -33.37 -28.23 14.35
CA HIS A 949 -33.10 -28.51 12.95
C HIS A 949 -32.10 -27.55 12.28
N LEU A 950 -32.11 -26.26 12.61
CA LEU A 950 -31.38 -25.24 11.86
C LEU A 950 -30.10 -24.79 12.56
N ILE A 951 -30.14 -24.51 13.88
CA ILE A 951 -28.93 -24.18 14.66
C ILE A 951 -27.87 -25.29 14.59
N PRO A 952 -28.23 -26.59 14.70
CA PRO A 952 -27.26 -27.68 14.62
C PRO A 952 -26.59 -27.83 13.24
N LEU A 953 -27.02 -27.09 12.22
CA LEU A 953 -26.30 -27.05 10.93
C LEU A 953 -25.01 -26.26 11.05
N MET A 954 -24.88 -25.35 12.02
CA MET A 954 -23.65 -24.58 12.27
C MET A 954 -22.52 -25.43 12.89
N ASP A 955 -22.78 -26.70 13.21
CA ASP A 955 -21.82 -27.57 13.87
C ASP A 955 -20.84 -28.21 12.89
N TRP A 956 -19.62 -27.69 12.88
CA TRP A 956 -18.51 -28.21 12.07
C TRP A 956 -18.18 -29.68 12.35
N GLU A 957 -18.43 -30.16 13.57
CA GLU A 957 -18.15 -31.56 13.95
C GLU A 957 -19.22 -32.53 13.43
N ARG A 958 -20.40 -32.02 13.09
CA ARG A 958 -21.50 -32.83 12.56
C ARG A 958 -21.32 -33.07 11.06
N ASP A 959 -21.16 -31.99 10.30
CA ASP A 959 -20.96 -32.02 8.86
C ASP A 959 -20.30 -30.70 8.43
N ALA A 960 -19.03 -30.75 8.02
CA ALA A 960 -18.25 -29.57 7.69
C ALA A 960 -18.75 -28.84 6.43
N LEU A 961 -19.29 -29.58 5.45
CA LEU A 961 -19.79 -28.99 4.21
C LEU A 961 -21.10 -28.23 4.48
N VAL A 962 -22.01 -28.84 5.24
CA VAL A 962 -23.27 -28.22 5.66
C VAL A 962 -23.03 -27.04 6.60
N ALA A 963 -22.07 -27.16 7.52
CA ALA A 963 -21.69 -26.06 8.40
C ALA A 963 -21.18 -24.86 7.62
N ARG A 964 -20.30 -25.07 6.63
CA ARG A 964 -19.84 -23.97 5.76
C ARG A 964 -21.00 -23.25 5.06
N GLN A 965 -21.99 -23.99 4.54
CA GLN A 965 -23.17 -23.42 3.88
C GLN A 965 -24.04 -22.60 4.84
N ALA A 966 -24.22 -23.08 6.07
CA ALA A 966 -24.99 -22.35 7.07
C ALA A 966 -24.24 -21.08 7.53
N TRP A 967 -22.93 -21.19 7.79
CA TRP A 967 -22.09 -20.06 8.18
C TRP A 967 -22.02 -18.98 7.09
N SER A 968 -21.90 -19.34 5.81
CA SER A 968 -21.87 -18.36 4.72
C SER A 968 -23.15 -17.51 4.68
N GLY A 969 -24.32 -18.15 4.84
CA GLY A 969 -25.61 -17.44 4.89
C GLY A 969 -25.75 -16.55 6.14
N TRP A 970 -25.35 -17.07 7.30
CA TRP A 970 -25.45 -16.34 8.57
C TRP A 970 -24.49 -15.15 8.67
N LEU A 971 -23.24 -15.29 8.20
CA LEU A 971 -22.27 -14.20 8.23
C LEU A 971 -22.58 -13.11 7.21
N ALA A 972 -23.23 -13.45 6.09
CA ALA A 972 -23.54 -12.47 5.06
C ALA A 972 -24.75 -11.57 5.40
N ALA A 973 -25.80 -12.11 6.04
CA ALA A 973 -27.01 -11.32 6.34
C ALA A 973 -27.71 -11.61 7.68
N GLY A 974 -27.11 -12.46 8.52
CA GLY A 974 -27.64 -12.81 9.83
C GLY A 974 -27.68 -11.61 10.77
N ARG A 975 -28.76 -11.53 11.58
CA ARG A 975 -28.92 -10.46 12.57
C ARG A 975 -28.96 -11.03 13.99
N PRO A 976 -27.97 -10.72 14.85
CA PRO A 976 -27.94 -11.25 16.21
C PRO A 976 -29.09 -10.70 17.07
N THR A 977 -29.57 -11.53 17.99
CA THR A 977 -30.47 -11.15 19.10
C THR A 977 -30.05 -11.92 20.34
N GLU A 978 -30.33 -11.39 21.53
CA GLU A 978 -29.83 -11.96 22.79
C GLU A 978 -30.20 -13.45 22.99
N PRO A 979 -31.46 -13.89 22.79
CA PRO A 979 -31.82 -15.30 22.96
C PRO A 979 -31.17 -16.22 21.92
N LEU A 980 -31.02 -15.73 20.68
CA LEU A 980 -30.40 -16.51 19.59
C LEU A 980 -28.89 -16.63 19.77
N LEU A 981 -28.22 -15.55 20.20
CA LEU A 981 -26.77 -15.57 20.44
C LEU A 981 -26.41 -16.56 21.53
N THR A 982 -27.20 -16.63 22.62
CA THR A 982 -26.99 -17.59 23.71
C THR A 982 -26.87 -19.03 23.20
N GLU A 983 -27.67 -19.39 22.20
CA GLU A 983 -27.64 -20.72 21.57
C GLU A 983 -26.51 -20.87 20.53
N LEU A 984 -26.08 -19.78 19.89
CA LEU A 984 -25.04 -19.78 18.87
C LEU A 984 -23.61 -19.73 19.43
N LEU A 985 -23.41 -19.22 20.65
CA LEU A 985 -22.07 -19.07 21.25
C LEU A 985 -21.21 -20.35 21.22
N PRO A 986 -21.73 -21.55 21.55
CA PRO A 986 -20.94 -22.77 21.46
C PRO A 986 -20.41 -23.05 20.04
N TYR A 987 -21.21 -22.75 19.01
CA TYR A 987 -20.83 -22.97 17.61
C TYR A 987 -19.80 -21.95 17.12
N TYR A 988 -19.88 -20.70 17.58
CA TYR A 988 -18.83 -19.70 17.35
C TYR A 988 -17.48 -20.17 17.92
N ARG A 989 -17.45 -20.69 19.16
CA ARG A 989 -16.21 -21.21 19.76
C ARG A 989 -15.60 -22.34 18.93
N LYS A 990 -16.44 -23.29 18.48
CA LYS A 990 -15.99 -24.39 17.59
C LYS A 990 -15.44 -23.87 16.26
N ALA A 991 -15.92 -22.74 15.77
CA ALA A 991 -15.50 -22.15 14.50
C ALA A 991 -14.19 -21.34 14.56
N PHE A 992 -13.70 -20.95 15.76
CA PHE A 992 -12.49 -20.12 15.88
C PHE A 992 -11.26 -20.72 15.17
N HIS A 993 -11.06 -22.03 15.28
CA HIS A 993 -9.93 -22.74 14.66
C HIS A 993 -10.10 -23.00 13.15
N ARG A 994 -11.22 -22.56 12.56
CA ARG A 994 -11.58 -22.80 11.15
C ARG A 994 -11.48 -21.52 10.29
N LEU A 995 -11.23 -20.35 10.90
CA LEU A 995 -11.08 -19.08 10.16
C LEU A 995 -9.97 -19.15 9.10
N ALA A 996 -8.80 -19.66 9.48
CA ALA A 996 -7.63 -19.65 8.59
C ALA A 996 -7.73 -20.64 7.42
N SER A 997 -8.69 -21.58 7.46
CA SER A 997 -8.80 -22.68 6.49
C SER A 997 -10.17 -22.72 5.81
N GLU A 998 -11.24 -23.04 6.53
CA GLU A 998 -12.56 -23.32 5.95
C GLU A 998 -13.47 -22.09 5.85
N LEU A 999 -13.15 -21.00 6.55
CA LEU A 999 -13.87 -19.71 6.54
C LEU A 999 -12.96 -18.56 6.08
N ARG A 1000 -11.93 -18.85 5.27
CA ARG A 1000 -10.93 -17.85 4.87
C ARG A 1000 -11.56 -16.66 4.14
N GLU A 1001 -12.57 -16.89 3.32
CA GLU A 1001 -13.25 -15.84 2.55
C GLU A 1001 -14.23 -15.04 3.42
N GLU A 1002 -14.80 -15.65 4.46
CA GLU A 1002 -15.74 -15.02 5.40
C GLU A 1002 -15.10 -14.55 6.72
N GLY A 1003 -13.77 -14.63 6.84
CA GLY A 1003 -13.03 -14.38 8.08
C GLY A 1003 -13.21 -12.97 8.64
N GLU A 1004 -13.28 -11.97 7.77
CA GLU A 1004 -13.58 -10.57 8.14
C GLU A 1004 -14.96 -10.47 8.79
N ARG A 1005 -16.01 -10.94 8.10
CA ARG A 1005 -17.41 -10.94 8.61
C ARG A 1005 -17.55 -11.72 9.92
N PHE A 1006 -16.85 -12.84 10.04
CA PHE A 1006 -16.85 -13.60 11.29
C PHE A 1006 -16.24 -12.78 12.43
N THR A 1007 -15.12 -12.11 12.18
CA THR A 1007 -14.43 -11.26 13.16
C THR A 1007 -15.26 -10.04 13.54
N GLU A 1008 -15.98 -9.43 12.59
CA GLU A 1008 -16.98 -8.38 12.86
C GLU A 1008 -18.04 -8.87 13.87
N HIS A 1009 -18.59 -10.08 13.66
CA HIS A 1009 -19.58 -10.67 14.57
C HIS A 1009 -18.99 -10.95 15.96
N VAL A 1010 -17.79 -11.51 16.05
CA VAL A 1010 -17.11 -11.77 17.35
C VAL A 1010 -16.86 -10.46 18.09
N THR A 1011 -16.47 -9.40 17.38
CA THR A 1011 -16.27 -8.07 17.96
C THR A 1011 -17.58 -7.51 18.50
N TYR A 1012 -18.65 -7.57 17.70
CA TYR A 1012 -19.98 -7.13 18.12
C TYR A 1012 -20.47 -7.87 19.37
N ILE A 1013 -20.35 -9.20 19.40
CA ILE A 1013 -20.71 -10.02 20.56
C ILE A 1013 -19.90 -9.60 21.80
N SER A 1014 -18.60 -9.37 21.64
CA SER A 1014 -17.70 -9.01 22.74
C SER A 1014 -17.99 -7.61 23.31
N LEU A 1015 -18.42 -6.66 22.47
CA LEU A 1015 -18.71 -5.28 22.88
C LEU A 1015 -20.10 -5.10 23.48
N PHE A 1016 -21.12 -5.74 22.90
CA PHE A 1016 -22.52 -5.42 23.17
C PHE A 1016 -23.29 -6.52 23.91
N PHE A 1017 -22.85 -7.78 23.86
CA PHE A 1017 -23.58 -8.91 24.43
C PHE A 1017 -22.94 -9.47 25.71
N MET A 1018 -21.63 -9.31 25.88
CA MET A 1018 -20.91 -9.82 27.05
C MET A 1018 -20.62 -8.69 28.05
N ASP A 1019 -20.73 -9.00 29.35
CA ASP A 1019 -20.28 -8.10 30.42
C ASP A 1019 -18.76 -7.99 30.44
N ASP A 1020 -18.09 -9.14 30.44
CA ASP A 1020 -16.66 -9.27 30.22
C ASP A 1020 -16.37 -10.49 29.31
N PRO A 1021 -15.89 -10.28 28.08
CA PRO A 1021 -15.59 -11.38 27.14
C PRO A 1021 -14.38 -12.23 27.57
N ARG A 1022 -13.72 -11.90 28.69
CA ARG A 1022 -12.55 -12.63 29.21
C ARG A 1022 -12.91 -13.65 30.28
N ASP A 1023 -13.99 -13.43 31.04
CA ASP A 1023 -14.34 -14.21 32.24
C ASP A 1023 -14.62 -15.70 31.96
N ASN A 1024 -14.89 -16.06 30.71
CA ASN A 1024 -15.09 -17.44 30.27
C ASN A 1024 -14.11 -17.88 29.16
N GLY A 1025 -12.96 -17.20 29.05
CA GLY A 1025 -11.92 -17.49 28.06
C GLY A 1025 -12.29 -17.17 26.61
N TRP A 1026 -13.50 -16.67 26.32
CA TRP A 1026 -14.00 -16.44 24.96
C TRP A 1026 -13.03 -15.62 24.10
N LEU A 1027 -12.64 -14.43 24.58
CA LEU A 1027 -11.72 -13.57 23.85
C LEU A 1027 -10.32 -14.18 23.72
N TRP A 1028 -9.85 -14.86 24.76
CA TRP A 1028 -8.52 -15.47 24.76
C TRP A 1028 -8.43 -16.72 23.87
N GLU A 1029 -9.50 -17.51 23.79
CA GLU A 1029 -9.63 -18.63 22.87
C GLU A 1029 -9.64 -18.14 21.43
N PHE A 1030 -10.42 -17.11 21.12
CA PHE A 1030 -10.45 -16.48 19.80
C PHE A 1030 -9.06 -16.01 19.38
N LEU A 1031 -8.39 -15.18 20.19
CA LEU A 1031 -7.07 -14.62 19.83
C LEU A 1031 -5.97 -15.69 19.68
N LYS A 1032 -6.06 -16.82 20.40
CA LYS A 1032 -5.13 -17.96 20.26
C LYS A 1032 -5.37 -18.74 18.97
N ALA A 1033 -6.62 -18.82 18.52
CA ALA A 1033 -7.03 -19.64 17.39
C ALA A 1033 -6.82 -18.95 16.04
N THR A 1034 -6.75 -17.62 16.02
CA THR A 1034 -6.78 -16.82 14.79
C THR A 1034 -5.40 -16.35 14.30
N SER A 1035 -5.35 -15.92 13.04
CA SER A 1035 -4.14 -15.43 12.39
C SER A 1035 -3.74 -14.03 12.90
N ASN A 1036 -2.60 -13.52 12.44
CA ASN A 1036 -2.22 -12.14 12.76
C ASN A 1036 -3.14 -11.11 12.07
N GLU A 1037 -3.61 -11.40 10.85
CA GLU A 1037 -4.51 -10.54 10.08
C GLU A 1037 -5.86 -10.41 10.79
N ASP A 1038 -6.44 -11.52 11.25
CA ASP A 1038 -7.70 -11.52 11.99
C ASP A 1038 -7.62 -10.71 13.29
N ARG A 1039 -6.49 -10.79 14.00
CA ARG A 1039 -6.26 -10.00 15.24
C ARG A 1039 -6.15 -8.51 14.95
N ILE A 1040 -5.49 -8.13 13.86
CA ILE A 1040 -5.42 -6.73 13.39
C ILE A 1040 -6.82 -6.24 13.05
N HIS A 1041 -7.58 -7.02 12.28
CA HIS A 1041 -8.94 -6.68 11.90
C HIS A 1041 -9.85 -6.55 13.13
N PHE A 1042 -9.81 -7.50 14.08
CA PHE A 1042 -10.51 -7.42 15.37
C PHE A 1042 -10.20 -6.12 16.13
N ALA A 1043 -8.92 -5.74 16.20
CA ALA A 1043 -8.54 -4.49 16.85
C ALA A 1043 -9.08 -3.25 16.12
N SER A 1044 -9.09 -3.27 14.78
CA SER A 1044 -9.67 -2.21 13.95
C SER A 1044 -11.20 -2.10 14.12
N GLU A 1045 -11.90 -3.24 14.15
CA GLU A 1045 -13.35 -3.35 14.39
C GLU A 1045 -13.77 -2.70 15.71
N ILE A 1046 -13.02 -2.95 16.80
CA ILE A 1046 -13.25 -2.29 18.09
C ILE A 1046 -13.16 -0.77 17.91
N GLY A 1047 -12.11 -0.29 17.25
CA GLY A 1047 -11.92 1.13 16.98
C GLY A 1047 -13.10 1.76 16.24
N ARG A 1048 -13.59 1.10 15.18
CA ARG A 1048 -14.73 1.59 14.39
C ARG A 1048 -16.03 1.64 15.20
N HIS A 1049 -16.27 0.67 16.07
CA HIS A 1049 -17.43 0.67 16.95
C HIS A 1049 -17.34 1.73 18.04
N LEU A 1050 -16.13 2.07 18.52
CA LEU A 1050 -15.95 3.16 19.48
C LEU A 1050 -16.31 4.52 18.90
N THR A 1051 -16.06 4.80 17.62
CA THR A 1051 -16.28 6.11 16.99
C THR A 1051 -17.70 6.68 17.21
N PRO A 1052 -18.80 5.97 16.87
CA PRO A 1052 -20.16 6.49 17.04
C PRO A 1052 -20.71 6.40 18.48
N MET A 1053 -20.00 5.82 19.45
CA MET A 1053 -20.50 5.63 20.82
C MET A 1053 -20.48 6.92 21.64
N SER A 1054 -21.42 7.05 22.59
CA SER A 1054 -21.40 8.13 23.59
C SER A 1054 -20.25 7.96 24.59
N ASN A 1055 -19.86 9.06 25.24
CA ASN A 1055 -18.76 9.06 26.21
C ASN A 1055 -19.06 8.18 27.43
N GLU A 1056 -20.31 8.06 27.85
CA GLU A 1056 -20.73 7.19 28.96
C GLU A 1056 -20.51 5.71 28.60
N VAL A 1057 -20.87 5.31 27.37
CA VAL A 1057 -20.68 3.93 26.90
C VAL A 1057 -19.19 3.60 26.77
N LYS A 1058 -18.40 4.52 26.20
CA LYS A 1058 -16.93 4.38 26.09
C LYS A 1058 -16.27 4.18 27.45
N LYS A 1059 -16.62 5.02 28.43
CA LYS A 1059 -16.12 4.88 29.80
C LYS A 1059 -16.55 3.56 30.44
N GLY A 1060 -17.82 3.18 30.29
CA GLY A 1060 -18.32 1.89 30.78
C GLY A 1060 -17.60 0.68 30.17
N LEU A 1061 -17.27 0.70 28.88
CA LEU A 1061 -16.48 -0.36 28.24
C LEU A 1061 -15.02 -0.40 28.74
N TRP A 1062 -14.42 0.78 28.92
CA TRP A 1062 -13.08 0.91 29.50
C TRP A 1062 -12.97 0.29 30.89
N ASP A 1063 -13.90 0.67 31.77
CA ASP A 1063 -13.92 0.24 33.17
C ASP A 1063 -14.28 -1.25 33.31
N ARG A 1064 -15.16 -1.77 32.44
CA ARG A 1064 -15.56 -3.19 32.47
C ARG A 1064 -14.43 -4.12 32.04
N TRP A 1065 -13.83 -3.91 30.87
CA TRP A 1065 -12.86 -4.89 30.35
C TRP A 1065 -11.76 -4.36 29.44
N LEU A 1066 -11.98 -3.28 28.66
CA LEU A 1066 -10.99 -2.83 27.65
C LEU A 1066 -9.64 -2.43 28.28
N LYS A 1067 -9.66 -1.78 29.47
CA LYS A 1067 -8.44 -1.41 30.19
C LYS A 1067 -7.57 -2.60 30.52
N SER A 1068 -8.17 -3.64 31.10
CA SER A 1068 -7.46 -4.83 31.52
C SER A 1068 -7.12 -5.75 30.33
N TYR A 1069 -7.92 -5.75 29.27
CA TYR A 1069 -7.55 -6.34 27.98
C TYR A 1069 -6.25 -5.74 27.46
N TRP A 1070 -6.18 -4.41 27.37
CA TRP A 1070 -4.99 -3.70 26.92
C TRP A 1070 -3.75 -4.07 27.72
N GLN A 1071 -3.86 -4.04 29.06
CA GLN A 1071 -2.77 -4.42 29.96
C GLN A 1071 -2.30 -5.87 29.71
N GLY A 1072 -3.22 -6.80 29.47
CA GLY A 1072 -2.90 -8.18 29.11
C GLY A 1072 -2.18 -8.29 27.75
N ARG A 1073 -2.64 -7.55 26.73
CA ARG A 1073 -1.99 -7.54 25.40
C ARG A 1073 -0.56 -6.98 25.47
N ASN A 1074 -0.31 -5.94 26.27
CA ASN A 1074 1.04 -5.40 26.51
C ASN A 1074 1.98 -6.46 27.12
N GLN A 1075 1.45 -7.38 27.93
CA GLN A 1075 2.21 -8.50 28.51
C GLN A 1075 2.31 -9.72 27.58
N GLY A 1076 1.77 -9.65 26.36
CA GLY A 1076 1.79 -10.76 25.40
C GLY A 1076 0.75 -11.85 25.69
N ILE A 1077 -0.33 -11.54 26.40
CA ILE A 1077 -1.41 -12.48 26.72
C ILE A 1077 -2.54 -12.33 25.69
N PRO A 1078 -2.99 -13.41 25.00
CA PRO A 1078 -2.55 -14.79 25.16
C PRO A 1078 -1.37 -15.18 24.26
N CYS A 1079 -1.05 -14.33 23.28
CA CYS A 1079 0.08 -14.45 22.37
C CYS A 1079 0.73 -13.08 22.16
N LEU A 1080 1.92 -13.04 21.55
CA LEU A 1080 2.64 -11.79 21.31
C LEU A 1080 1.78 -10.79 20.52
N LEU A 1081 1.75 -9.55 21.01
CA LEU A 1081 1.10 -8.42 20.36
C LEU A 1081 1.92 -8.02 19.12
N SER A 1082 1.31 -8.10 17.93
CA SER A 1082 1.98 -7.70 16.69
C SER A 1082 2.01 -6.18 16.53
N ASN A 1083 2.89 -5.68 15.65
CA ASN A 1083 2.96 -4.24 15.40
C ASN A 1083 1.64 -3.70 14.80
N GLY A 1084 1.07 -4.40 13.81
CA GLY A 1084 -0.21 -3.99 13.21
C GLY A 1084 -1.36 -3.94 14.22
N GLU A 1085 -1.46 -4.93 15.11
CA GLU A 1085 -2.50 -4.97 16.14
C GLU A 1085 -2.31 -3.80 17.14
N LEU A 1086 -1.05 -3.55 17.55
CA LEU A 1086 -0.71 -2.42 18.41
C LEU A 1086 -1.04 -1.07 17.74
N CYS A 1087 -0.76 -0.90 16.45
CA CYS A 1087 -1.10 0.31 15.71
C CYS A 1087 -2.61 0.57 15.70
N GLU A 1088 -3.44 -0.45 15.47
CA GLU A 1088 -4.90 -0.32 15.54
C GLU A 1088 -5.38 0.01 16.95
N MET A 1089 -4.82 -0.65 17.97
CA MET A 1089 -5.12 -0.37 19.37
C MET A 1089 -4.82 1.10 19.72
N VAL A 1090 -3.64 1.61 19.35
CA VAL A 1090 -3.22 3.00 19.66
C VAL A 1090 -4.20 4.02 19.07
N LYS A 1091 -4.81 3.74 17.91
CA LYS A 1091 -5.83 4.62 17.31
C LYS A 1091 -7.08 4.77 18.18
N TRP A 1092 -7.39 3.81 19.06
CA TRP A 1092 -8.56 3.88 19.97
C TRP A 1092 -8.48 5.10 20.90
N VAL A 1093 -7.27 5.57 21.23
CA VAL A 1093 -7.08 6.68 22.17
C VAL A 1093 -7.81 7.95 21.72
N VAL A 1094 -7.91 8.18 20.40
CA VAL A 1094 -8.62 9.33 19.82
C VAL A 1094 -10.14 9.25 20.08
N GLU A 1095 -10.68 8.04 20.21
CA GLU A 1095 -12.09 7.81 20.51
C GLU A 1095 -12.39 7.78 22.01
N LEU A 1096 -11.40 7.42 22.83
CA LEU A 1096 -11.51 7.22 24.28
C LEU A 1096 -11.29 8.51 25.09
N GLU A 1097 -11.77 9.65 24.60
CA GLU A 1097 -11.71 10.96 25.29
C GLU A 1097 -12.01 10.93 26.80
N PRO A 1098 -13.10 10.30 27.30
CA PRO A 1098 -13.45 10.32 28.73
C PRO A 1098 -12.42 9.63 29.65
N VAL A 1099 -11.55 8.79 29.10
CA VAL A 1099 -10.52 8.02 29.81
C VAL A 1099 -9.13 8.21 29.18
N PHE A 1100 -8.95 9.28 28.39
CA PHE A 1100 -7.77 9.50 27.55
C PHE A 1100 -6.46 9.39 28.33
N THR A 1101 -6.37 10.05 29.48
CA THR A 1101 -5.17 10.02 30.33
C THR A 1101 -4.80 8.61 30.79
N GLU A 1102 -5.78 7.79 31.16
CA GLU A 1102 -5.52 6.40 31.56
C GLU A 1102 -5.11 5.53 30.37
N ALA A 1103 -5.71 5.75 29.20
CA ALA A 1103 -5.35 5.06 27.97
C ALA A 1103 -3.91 5.39 27.53
N VAL A 1104 -3.48 6.66 27.66
CA VAL A 1104 -2.10 7.08 27.40
C VAL A 1104 -1.12 6.38 28.33
N GLU A 1105 -1.41 6.27 29.63
CA GLU A 1105 -0.55 5.52 30.55
C GLU A 1105 -0.52 4.02 30.20
N GLY A 1106 -1.61 3.46 29.68
CA GLY A 1106 -1.65 2.11 29.12
C GLY A 1106 -0.72 1.93 27.92
N ILE A 1107 -0.71 2.89 26.99
CA ILE A 1107 0.18 2.91 25.82
C ILE A 1107 1.65 3.00 26.26
N ARG A 1108 1.96 3.92 27.17
CA ARG A 1108 3.34 4.17 27.64
C ARG A 1108 4.00 2.98 28.35
N ASN A 1109 3.21 2.08 28.91
CA ASN A 1109 3.68 0.84 29.52
C ASN A 1109 3.91 -0.29 28.49
N GLY A 1110 3.62 -0.04 27.21
CA GLY A 1110 3.81 -0.97 26.10
C GLY A 1110 5.06 -0.66 25.26
N ARG A 1111 5.15 -1.34 24.11
CA ARG A 1111 6.15 -1.05 23.07
C ARG A 1111 5.72 0.16 22.25
N VAL A 1112 6.68 0.88 21.66
CA VAL A 1112 6.41 1.95 20.70
C VAL A 1112 5.92 1.31 19.38
N PRO A 1113 4.76 1.73 18.82
CA PRO A 1113 4.29 1.24 17.54
C PRO A 1113 5.09 1.82 16.36
N HIS A 1114 5.27 1.03 15.29
CA HIS A 1114 5.80 1.50 14.01
C HIS A 1114 4.65 1.77 13.03
N PHE A 1115 4.46 3.03 12.62
CA PHE A 1115 3.38 3.43 11.71
C PHE A 1115 3.88 3.58 10.26
N ASP A 1116 3.32 2.78 9.35
CA ASP A 1116 3.52 2.95 7.90
C ASP A 1116 2.56 3.98 7.28
N ASN A 1117 1.39 4.15 7.89
CA ASN A 1117 0.39 5.18 7.58
C ASN A 1117 -0.62 5.28 8.75
N THR A 1118 -1.00 6.48 9.15
CA THR A 1118 -2.05 6.69 10.16
C THR A 1118 -2.66 8.07 10.04
N SER A 1119 -3.98 8.18 10.15
CA SER A 1119 -4.67 9.47 10.24
C SER A 1119 -4.74 10.01 11.67
N MET A 1120 -4.22 9.28 12.67
CA MET A 1120 -4.35 9.64 14.08
C MET A 1120 -3.82 11.05 14.40
N PHE A 1121 -2.65 11.42 13.86
CA PHE A 1121 -2.06 12.73 14.12
C PHE A 1121 -2.90 13.86 13.52
N TYR A 1122 -3.32 13.70 12.27
CA TYR A 1122 -4.30 14.59 11.64
C TYR A 1122 -5.59 14.72 12.45
N ARG A 1123 -6.15 13.62 12.96
CA ARG A 1123 -7.40 13.66 13.75
C ARG A 1123 -7.21 14.36 15.10
N LEU A 1124 -6.08 14.14 15.77
CA LEU A 1124 -5.72 14.88 16.98
C LEU A 1124 -5.60 16.38 16.70
N GLU A 1125 -4.95 16.73 15.59
CA GLU A 1125 -4.65 18.10 15.20
C GLU A 1125 -5.88 18.84 14.64
N GLN A 1126 -6.73 18.23 13.81
CA GLN A 1126 -7.89 18.87 13.18
C GLN A 1126 -9.22 18.60 13.89
N GLU A 1127 -9.52 17.34 14.19
CA GLU A 1127 -10.85 16.93 14.70
C GLU A 1127 -10.96 17.07 16.22
N LYS A 1128 -9.85 16.96 16.96
CA LYS A 1128 -9.83 16.93 18.43
C LYS A 1128 -9.12 18.13 19.07
N LYS A 1129 -9.03 19.28 18.39
CA LYS A 1129 -8.41 20.53 18.89
C LYS A 1129 -8.85 20.90 20.31
N ASP A 1130 -10.14 20.79 20.62
CA ASP A 1130 -10.68 21.14 21.93
C ASP A 1130 -10.28 20.17 23.04
N MET A 1131 -10.01 18.90 22.69
CA MET A 1131 -9.44 17.93 23.63
C MET A 1131 -7.96 18.25 23.89
N VAL A 1132 -7.19 18.53 22.84
CA VAL A 1132 -5.77 18.92 22.94
C VAL A 1132 -5.59 20.13 23.87
N LYS A 1133 -6.49 21.13 23.77
CA LYS A 1133 -6.49 22.29 24.67
C LYS A 1133 -6.87 21.97 26.12
N ARG A 1134 -7.77 21.01 26.36
CA ARG A 1134 -8.24 20.66 27.72
C ARG A 1134 -7.27 19.75 28.48
N ILE A 1135 -6.61 18.82 27.78
CA ILE A 1135 -5.70 17.83 28.38
C ILE A 1135 -4.32 17.80 27.69
N PRO A 1136 -3.63 18.96 27.57
CA PRO A 1136 -2.40 19.09 26.78
C PRO A 1136 -1.25 18.21 27.31
N GLU A 1137 -1.14 18.02 28.62
CA GLU A 1137 -0.11 17.15 29.21
C GLU A 1137 -0.22 15.70 28.77
N ALA A 1138 -1.44 15.13 28.77
CA ALA A 1138 -1.66 13.74 28.38
C ALA A 1138 -1.34 13.52 26.89
N VAL A 1139 -1.72 14.48 26.03
CA VAL A 1139 -1.40 14.45 24.60
C VAL A 1139 0.11 14.58 24.38
N ALA A 1140 0.79 15.48 25.09
CA ALA A 1140 2.25 15.60 25.01
C ALA A 1140 2.97 14.31 25.43
N ARG A 1141 2.53 13.66 26.52
CA ARG A 1141 3.08 12.37 26.97
C ARG A 1141 2.88 11.26 25.94
N LEU A 1142 1.73 11.22 25.26
CA LEU A 1142 1.46 10.29 24.17
C LEU A 1142 2.45 10.51 23.03
N LEU A 1143 2.55 11.75 22.53
CA LEU A 1143 3.44 12.05 21.40
C LEU A 1143 4.91 11.78 21.71
N VAL A 1144 5.39 12.11 22.93
CA VAL A 1144 6.77 11.79 23.35
C VAL A 1144 7.04 10.29 23.27
N HIS A 1145 6.08 9.45 23.67
CA HIS A 1145 6.22 7.99 23.58
C HIS A 1145 6.14 7.48 22.15
N LEU A 1146 5.25 8.03 21.32
CA LEU A 1146 5.13 7.60 19.91
C LEU A 1146 6.32 8.04 19.04
N THR A 1147 7.06 9.06 19.47
CA THR A 1147 8.19 9.63 18.73
C THR A 1147 9.56 9.19 19.26
N SER A 1148 9.63 8.40 20.34
CA SER A 1148 10.89 8.15 21.07
C SER A 1148 11.93 7.28 20.35
N ASP A 1149 11.54 6.48 19.35
CA ASP A 1149 12.47 5.58 18.63
C ASP A 1149 12.98 6.13 17.29
N ALA A 1150 12.65 7.38 16.92
CA ALA A 1150 13.13 8.07 15.71
C ALA A 1150 12.89 7.37 14.34
N GLN A 1151 12.15 6.26 14.30
CA GLN A 1151 11.77 5.50 13.10
C GLN A 1151 10.47 5.98 12.43
N MET A 1152 9.89 7.09 12.89
CA MET A 1152 8.64 7.59 12.31
C MET A 1152 8.91 8.22 10.93
N PRO A 1153 8.13 7.88 9.88
CA PRO A 1153 8.31 8.47 8.57
C PRO A 1153 8.17 10.01 8.55
N ARG A 1154 9.04 10.67 7.77
CA ARG A 1154 9.19 12.12 7.72
C ARG A 1154 7.93 12.87 7.25
N TYR A 1155 7.08 12.22 6.45
CA TYR A 1155 5.84 12.85 5.98
C TYR A 1155 4.84 13.12 7.12
N PHE A 1156 4.93 12.44 8.27
CA PHE A 1156 4.12 12.76 9.45
C PHE A 1156 4.48 14.09 10.09
N CYS A 1157 5.65 14.67 9.78
CA CYS A 1157 6.04 15.99 10.29
C CYS A 1157 5.03 17.08 9.92
N HIS A 1158 4.36 16.97 8.77
CA HIS A 1158 3.30 17.91 8.37
C HIS A 1158 2.12 17.96 9.37
N GLU A 1159 1.85 16.86 10.07
CA GLU A 1159 0.75 16.74 11.04
C GLU A 1159 1.25 16.94 12.49
N LEU A 1160 2.48 16.49 12.78
CA LEU A 1160 3.08 16.58 14.10
C LEU A 1160 3.50 18.01 14.46
N GLU A 1161 4.10 18.76 13.53
CA GLU A 1161 4.58 20.12 13.83
C GLU A 1161 3.44 21.07 14.24
N PRO A 1162 2.30 21.15 13.52
CA PRO A 1162 1.17 21.97 13.95
C PRO A 1162 0.56 21.48 15.28
N LEU A 1163 0.53 20.16 15.52
CA LEU A 1163 0.04 19.60 16.77
C LEU A 1163 0.93 19.99 17.96
N VAL A 1164 2.26 20.04 17.78
CA VAL A 1164 3.19 20.54 18.82
C VAL A 1164 3.00 22.04 19.06
N ASP A 1165 2.81 22.84 18.01
CA ASP A 1165 2.52 24.27 18.17
C ASP A 1165 1.21 24.53 18.94
N GLN A 1166 0.18 23.70 18.71
CA GLN A 1166 -1.05 23.71 19.51
C GLN A 1166 -0.80 23.36 20.98
N LEU A 1167 0.08 22.40 21.27
CA LEU A 1167 0.45 22.02 22.65
C LEU A 1167 1.26 23.10 23.36
N ILE A 1168 2.16 23.78 22.65
CA ILE A 1168 2.89 24.95 23.16
C ILE A 1168 1.88 26.04 23.54
N SER A 1169 0.95 26.35 22.63
CA SER A 1169 -0.11 27.34 22.85
C SER A 1169 -1.08 26.96 23.97
N ALA A 1170 -1.31 25.66 24.20
CA ALA A 1170 -2.16 25.13 25.26
C ALA A 1170 -1.46 25.02 26.63
N GLY A 1171 -0.17 25.34 26.72
CA GLY A 1171 0.58 25.33 27.99
C GLY A 1171 0.96 23.94 28.49
N ALA A 1172 1.30 22.99 27.61
CA ALA A 1172 1.83 21.69 28.03
C ALA A 1172 3.16 21.84 28.82
N PRO A 1173 3.52 20.88 29.71
CA PRO A 1173 4.74 20.99 30.51
C PRO A 1173 6.01 21.12 29.67
N GLN A 1174 6.83 22.14 29.96
CA GLN A 1174 8.03 22.49 29.19
C GLN A 1174 8.97 21.30 28.95
N ARG A 1175 9.26 20.50 29.99
CA ARG A 1175 10.13 19.31 29.87
C ARG A 1175 9.63 18.29 28.85
N LEU A 1176 8.32 18.15 28.67
CA LEU A 1176 7.73 17.24 27.67
C LEU A 1176 7.82 17.84 26.27
N LEU A 1177 7.61 19.15 26.14
CA LEU A 1177 7.72 19.86 24.87
C LEU A 1177 9.16 19.87 24.36
N GLU A 1178 10.15 20.11 25.23
CA GLU A 1178 11.58 19.99 24.90
C GLU A 1178 11.91 18.58 24.39
N LYS A 1179 11.46 17.54 25.10
CA LYS A 1179 11.67 16.15 24.69
C LYS A 1179 10.99 15.83 23.36
N LEU A 1180 9.80 16.38 23.12
CA LEU A 1180 9.08 16.18 21.88
C LEU A 1180 9.78 16.88 20.71
N CYS A 1181 10.27 18.10 20.90
CA CYS A 1181 11.10 18.79 19.92
C CYS A 1181 12.40 18.02 19.63
N GLU A 1182 13.09 17.48 20.64
CA GLU A 1182 14.25 16.60 20.42
C GLU A 1182 13.90 15.37 19.56
N ASN A 1183 12.77 14.73 19.83
CA ASN A 1183 12.32 13.58 19.04
C ASN A 1183 11.96 13.96 17.60
N LEU A 1184 11.29 15.10 17.39
CA LEU A 1184 10.97 15.61 16.05
C LEU A 1184 12.24 16.01 15.28
N ALA A 1185 13.25 16.55 15.95
CA ALA A 1185 14.57 16.78 15.37
C ALA A 1185 15.19 15.46 14.93
N ALA A 1186 15.16 14.42 15.76
CA ALA A 1186 15.67 13.09 15.42
C ALA A 1186 14.93 12.42 14.24
N ILE A 1187 13.62 12.66 14.10
CA ILE A 1187 12.81 12.25 12.94
C ILE A 1187 13.18 13.06 11.68
N GLY A 1188 13.72 14.27 11.85
CA GLY A 1188 14.12 15.17 10.76
C GLY A 1188 13.05 16.18 10.34
N CYS A 1189 12.15 16.56 11.26
CA CYS A 1189 11.07 17.52 10.98
C CYS A 1189 11.59 18.97 10.78
N PRO A 1190 11.22 19.64 9.67
CA PRO A 1190 11.88 20.87 9.21
C PRO A 1190 11.65 22.12 10.07
N ASN A 1191 10.56 22.23 10.84
CA ASN A 1191 10.24 23.42 11.64
C ASN A 1191 10.62 23.29 13.12
N THR A 1192 11.36 22.24 13.51
CA THR A 1192 11.68 21.97 14.92
C THR A 1192 12.40 23.13 15.62
N SER A 1193 13.33 23.81 14.93
CA SER A 1193 14.02 25.00 15.44
C SER A 1193 13.06 26.17 15.74
N ASN A 1194 12.03 26.36 14.92
CA ASN A 1194 11.03 27.43 15.13
C ASN A 1194 10.12 27.10 16.33
N LEU A 1195 9.74 25.83 16.50
CA LEU A 1195 8.96 25.37 17.64
C LEU A 1195 9.72 25.59 18.97
N LEU A 1196 11.03 25.35 18.99
CA LEU A 1196 11.90 25.65 20.14
C LEU A 1196 12.00 27.16 20.44
N ASN A 1197 12.04 28.01 19.43
CA ASN A 1197 12.01 29.46 19.62
C ASN A 1197 10.66 29.94 20.18
N ASN A 1198 9.55 29.35 19.73
CA ASN A 1198 8.22 29.64 20.26
C ASN A 1198 8.07 29.25 21.74
N LEU A 1199 8.71 28.15 22.15
CA LEU A 1199 8.85 27.75 23.56
C LEU A 1199 9.57 28.82 24.41
N GLY A 1200 10.63 29.43 23.87
CA GLY A 1200 11.40 30.47 24.55
C GLY A 1200 10.69 31.84 24.63
N ASN A 1201 9.86 32.20 23.65
CA ASN A 1201 9.18 33.50 23.60
C ASN A 1201 7.92 33.59 24.48
N ASN A 1202 7.30 32.47 24.87
CA ASN A 1202 6.17 32.46 25.81
C ASN A 1202 6.58 32.72 27.27
N LEU A 1203 7.87 33.02 27.52
CA LEU A 1203 8.44 33.40 28.82
C LEU A 1203 8.72 34.92 28.96
N SER A 1204 8.39 35.73 27.94
CA SER A 1204 8.36 37.20 28.05
C SER A 1204 6.93 37.69 28.33
#